data_AF-A0A818XYH9-F1
#
_entry.id   AF-A0A818XYH9-F1
#
_cell.length_a   1.000
_cell.length_b   1.000
_cell.length_c   1.000
_cell.angle_alpha   90.00
_cell.angle_beta   90.00
_cell.angle_gamma   90.00
#
_symmetry.space_group_name_H-M   'P 1'
#
loop_
_entity.id
_entity.type
_entity.pdbx_description
1 polymer ?
#
loop_
_entity_poly.entity_id
_entity_poly.type
_entity_poly.pdbx_seq_one_letter_code
_entity_poly.pdbx_strand_id
1 'polypeptide(L)'
;MNQLDTSLGIDCLIKPTTDMVELTLGANHTRRRHTEYLAYPDLDFVEESLQSDCTEKDIDEKRSLEQIYSRRNKTFVDGLPVQVIKIDAERIYNPVTEFLYPYLYTITIRHGSAFEWTIKKRYKHFHDLHKALSHFVKEQTGRSLSSLNKSDLSEKKSNNDESNSLIKKQDERACFPTHNERIEFINQFTIVERCKILQDYLNKVLKHAKFREHIAMREFLEVSPLSFVHGLGVSSKEGAISKRSNDDFRGRSIFLRVPFICDKCKMHHGQKWFILKDSYLAYMNPNSALIGFPMLIDRAFSIEQGFRKTGTNNGIRIKNLQRSMIIKCEKEEERNEWFESFMKVKNKSILIEQHPFNSFAPKRQQQYAKWFVNGQSYMEAVAKGILAAREEIFITDWWLSPEVMLIRPFGDDSMRLYNLLGKRAEEGIHVYVMVFKDIVQVVGLNSWHTKVKLLTKSPNKKNIKVIRHPNHSVVPGTESSFLYSHHEKTVVIDQRIAFIGGIDLCWGRWDTDEHRLIDLADKNVVELQLPSETTGQPEDEAEKEQATADTTPEIAQNADLENTVSSKSLSKEIVNPAKLDQQKKDSSLKANQNQNVNDEAITNNNNNLTKSLEVTNFINELNKTERKLLAQEDLAEQRPHVYKNKWKKMIKKVRHHDDQDSSDEDEEIPQHEPLDETPKTNIGETPVVDNKCQYFMGKDYANSYEKDFEFIEKFDEDYLDRKSVPRMPWHDEALVVTGEAARDCARHFIQRWNIHKADKFRHNESYPYILPKSYDDDQLLDSSMLCEILGETQKPIHVDAQCVRSASFWSCGIRTIEHSIQNAYIHMIDSAQHFIYIENQFFISIAEDITIKNNIGDALFRRIRRAHINKEKFRVYVVLPLLPGFSNVNAVQAVLYFIMRSINKGETSLFERLKRHGISNPEEYITFYGMRNWDILMGTLVTEIIYVHSKLMIVDDRMCICGSANINDRSLLGSRDSEFCLVVNDIEMVDSQLNGQTQKVGLFSSTWRKKLFRQLLGIKNEQEMNVDDPCSDEFYEYFRQTAKRNSQIYEEVFSTLPSNQVRTFVDVETYAQRPKLKETDPLTAHEKCKQIKGFIVECPLEFLVDDVLMPRWNTSEGMAPILLWT
;
A
#
# COMPACT_ATOMS: atom_id res chain seq x y z
N MET A 1 -19.55 -47.29 -42.23
CA MET A 1 -20.92 -47.66 -42.67
C MET A 1 -21.83 -46.47 -42.39
N ASN A 2 -22.75 -46.21 -43.30
CA ASN A 2 -24.19 -45.91 -43.13
C ASN A 2 -24.67 -45.37 -41.76
N GLN A 3 -25.60 -44.41 -41.67
CA GLN A 3 -26.27 -43.55 -42.68
C GLN A 3 -27.08 -42.43 -41.96
N LEU A 4 -27.51 -41.42 -42.73
CA LEU A 4 -28.85 -40.76 -42.78
C LEU A 4 -29.85 -40.92 -41.60
N ASP A 5 -30.71 -39.96 -41.25
CA ASP A 5 -30.87 -38.51 -41.57
C ASP A 5 -32.04 -37.94 -40.72
N THR A 6 -32.42 -36.66 -40.92
CA THR A 6 -33.78 -36.05 -40.75
C THR A 6 -34.47 -36.05 -39.36
N SER A 7 -35.33 -35.09 -38.98
CA SER A 7 -35.72 -33.77 -39.56
C SER A 7 -36.58 -32.95 -38.55
N LEU A 8 -36.93 -31.70 -38.94
CA LEU A 8 -37.99 -30.81 -38.38
C LEU A 8 -37.64 -30.08 -37.06
N GLY A 9 -37.77 -28.74 -36.93
CA GLY A 9 -37.84 -27.68 -37.96
C GLY A 9 -38.68 -26.45 -37.58
N ILE A 10 -38.28 -25.27 -38.12
CA ILE A 10 -39.14 -24.11 -38.50
C ILE A 10 -39.73 -23.30 -37.30
N ASP A 11 -39.65 -21.96 -37.20
CA ASP A 11 -39.16 -20.85 -38.08
C ASP A 11 -38.80 -19.61 -37.20
N CYS A 12 -38.56 -18.34 -37.61
CA CYS A 12 -38.45 -17.59 -38.87
C CYS A 12 -37.64 -16.28 -38.61
N LEU A 13 -37.50 -15.39 -39.62
CA LEU A 13 -37.20 -13.94 -39.57
C LEU A 13 -35.79 -13.50 -39.09
N ILE A 14 -35.03 -12.62 -39.78
CA ILE A 14 -35.24 -11.79 -41.00
C ILE A 14 -33.99 -11.80 -41.92
N LYS A 15 -34.18 -11.38 -43.18
CA LYS A 15 -33.30 -11.59 -44.35
C LYS A 15 -32.01 -10.74 -44.43
N PRO A 16 -30.96 -11.24 -45.10
CA PRO A 16 -29.94 -10.46 -45.82
C PRO A 16 -30.22 -10.36 -47.34
N THR A 17 -29.48 -9.48 -48.02
CA THR A 17 -29.38 -9.32 -49.50
C THR A 17 -27.93 -8.91 -49.83
N THR A 18 -27.09 -9.70 -50.53
CA THR A 18 -26.98 -9.87 -52.01
C THR A 18 -26.49 -8.60 -52.72
N ASP A 19 -25.58 -8.60 -53.71
CA ASP A 19 -24.98 -9.65 -54.58
C ASP A 19 -23.43 -9.51 -54.65
N MET A 20 -22.57 -10.51 -54.92
CA MET A 20 -22.48 -11.53 -55.98
C MET A 20 -22.10 -11.01 -57.39
N VAL A 21 -20.90 -11.39 -57.88
CA VAL A 21 -20.61 -11.96 -59.22
C VAL A 21 -19.26 -12.72 -59.11
N GLU A 22 -19.15 -13.85 -59.83
CA GLU A 22 -18.00 -14.77 -59.80
C GLU A 22 -16.98 -14.53 -60.94
N LEU A 23 -15.83 -15.21 -60.88
CA LEU A 23 -15.36 -16.06 -62.00
C LEU A 23 -14.33 -17.11 -61.53
N THR A 24 -14.12 -18.14 -62.35
CA THR A 24 -13.88 -19.52 -61.86
C THR A 24 -12.49 -20.13 -62.15
N LEU A 25 -12.22 -21.25 -61.44
CA LEU A 25 -11.31 -22.37 -61.79
C LEU A 25 -9.77 -22.19 -61.66
N GLY A 26 -9.12 -23.26 -61.16
CA GLY A 26 -7.67 -23.47 -61.28
C GLY A 26 -7.03 -24.17 -60.09
N ALA A 27 -6.75 -25.47 -60.18
CA ALA A 27 -6.01 -26.22 -59.16
C ALA A 27 -4.71 -26.81 -59.73
N ASN A 28 -3.55 -26.50 -59.12
CA ASN A 28 -2.48 -27.45 -58.76
C ASN A 28 -1.12 -26.80 -58.37
N HIS A 29 -0.51 -27.35 -57.31
CA HIS A 29 0.93 -27.50 -57.06
C HIS A 29 1.92 -26.32 -56.90
N THR A 30 3.00 -26.66 -56.18
CA THR A 30 4.34 -26.05 -56.10
C THR A 30 4.55 -24.79 -55.22
N ARG A 31 5.27 -24.98 -54.11
CA ARG A 31 5.89 -23.89 -53.33
C ARG A 31 7.02 -23.22 -54.14
N ARG A 32 6.96 -21.91 -54.32
CA ARG A 32 8.15 -21.03 -54.39
C ARG A 32 7.93 -19.79 -53.52
N ARG A 33 8.97 -19.33 -52.84
CA ARG A 33 9.00 -17.99 -52.24
C ARG A 33 9.50 -17.02 -53.29
N HIS A 34 8.72 -16.01 -53.63
CA HIS A 34 9.25 -14.79 -54.21
C HIS A 34 9.35 -13.74 -53.10
N THR A 35 10.57 -13.26 -52.86
CA THR A 35 10.81 -11.96 -52.22
C THR A 35 10.95 -10.94 -53.34
N GLU A 36 10.08 -9.94 -53.35
CA GLU A 36 10.19 -8.82 -54.28
C GLU A 36 11.38 -7.94 -53.88
N TYR A 37 12.23 -7.62 -54.85
CA TYR A 37 13.34 -6.68 -54.67
C TYR A 37 12.83 -5.27 -54.97
N LEU A 38 12.59 -4.47 -53.92
CA LEU A 38 12.57 -3.02 -54.06
C LEU A 38 14.02 -2.54 -54.25
N ALA A 39 14.31 -1.98 -55.42
CA ALA A 39 15.59 -1.35 -55.68
C ALA A 39 15.67 -0.01 -54.93
N TYR A 40 16.74 0.15 -54.14
CA TYR A 40 17.14 1.43 -53.57
C TYR A 40 18.38 1.96 -54.30
N PRO A 41 18.60 3.29 -54.37
CA PRO A 41 19.81 3.88 -54.97
C PRO A 41 21.10 3.49 -54.25
N ASP A 42 22.23 3.75 -54.89
CA ASP A 42 23.56 3.39 -54.42
C ASP A 42 23.89 3.92 -53.00
N LEU A 43 24.46 3.04 -52.18
CA LEU A 43 24.94 3.37 -50.83
C LEU A 43 26.38 3.88 -50.89
N ASP A 44 26.54 5.16 -51.24
CA ASP A 44 27.81 5.86 -50.99
C ASP A 44 28.08 5.92 -49.47
N PHE A 45 29.30 5.51 -49.09
CA PHE A 45 29.79 5.64 -47.71
C PHE A 45 30.31 7.07 -47.50
N VAL A 46 29.39 8.04 -47.48
CA VAL A 46 29.69 9.39 -47.03
C VAL A 46 29.93 9.35 -45.52
N GLU A 47 31.06 9.88 -45.07
CA GLU A 47 31.20 10.27 -43.66
C GLU A 47 30.27 11.46 -43.40
N GLU A 48 29.10 11.21 -42.82
CA GLU A 48 28.30 12.28 -42.20
C GLU A 48 29.08 12.83 -41.00
N SER A 49 29.95 13.81 -41.27
CA SER A 49 30.62 14.63 -40.28
C SER A 49 29.61 15.55 -39.60
N LEU A 50 28.76 14.96 -38.75
CA LEU A 50 27.81 15.65 -37.87
C LEU A 50 28.56 16.38 -36.74
N GLN A 51 29.37 17.37 -37.13
CA GLN A 51 29.63 18.54 -36.28
C GLN A 51 28.38 19.42 -36.30
N SER A 52 27.34 18.96 -35.62
CA SER A 52 26.35 19.87 -35.07
C SER A 52 27.01 20.67 -33.95
N ASP A 53 26.98 22.01 -34.02
CA ASP A 53 27.44 22.90 -32.94
C ASP A 53 26.47 22.84 -31.73
N CYS A 54 26.37 21.66 -31.12
CA CYS A 54 25.82 21.48 -29.80
C CYS A 54 26.88 21.94 -28.80
N THR A 55 26.73 23.16 -28.28
CA THR A 55 27.48 23.62 -27.09
C THR A 55 27.39 22.59 -25.97
N GLU A 56 28.43 22.46 -25.13
CA GLU A 56 28.62 21.36 -24.15
C GLU A 56 27.60 21.28 -22.99
N LYS A 57 26.42 21.92 -23.11
CA LYS A 57 25.34 21.83 -22.14
C LYS A 57 24.33 20.76 -22.56
N ASP A 58 24.25 19.73 -21.73
CA ASP A 58 23.13 18.81 -21.60
C ASP A 58 22.87 17.86 -22.80
N ILE A 59 23.92 17.17 -23.25
CA ILE A 59 23.72 15.78 -23.72
C ILE A 59 23.32 14.95 -22.49
N ASP A 60 22.03 14.68 -22.34
CA ASP A 60 21.53 13.87 -21.23
C ASP A 60 21.97 12.41 -21.39
N GLU A 61 23.00 11.98 -20.64
CA GLU A 61 23.51 10.59 -20.68
C GLU A 61 22.48 9.53 -20.20
N LYS A 62 21.29 9.96 -19.75
CA LYS A 62 20.29 9.15 -19.08
C LYS A 62 19.27 8.57 -20.05
N ARG A 63 19.40 7.27 -20.35
CA ARG A 63 18.33 6.51 -21.02
C ARG A 63 17.27 6.08 -20.01
N SER A 64 16.02 6.49 -20.21
CA SER A 64 14.86 6.03 -19.43
C SER A 64 14.24 4.73 -19.98
N LEU A 65 13.36 4.08 -19.20
CA LEU A 65 12.61 2.90 -19.64
C LEU A 65 11.72 3.19 -20.87
N GLU A 66 11.13 4.38 -20.99
CA GLU A 66 10.37 4.80 -22.18
C GLU A 66 11.20 4.74 -23.46
N GLN A 67 12.48 5.14 -23.38
CA GLN A 67 13.40 5.12 -24.51
C GLN A 67 13.76 3.69 -24.96
N ILE A 68 13.39 2.65 -24.20
CA ILE A 68 13.42 1.24 -24.67
C ILE A 68 12.11 0.88 -25.36
N TYR A 69 10.97 1.17 -24.72
CA TYR A 69 9.65 0.79 -25.24
C TYR A 69 9.30 1.50 -26.56
N SER A 70 9.82 2.71 -26.77
CA SER A 70 9.75 3.47 -28.01
C SER A 70 10.85 3.08 -29.02
N ARG A 71 12.14 3.23 -28.67
CA ARG A 71 13.29 2.88 -29.54
C ARG A 71 13.63 1.39 -29.46
N ARG A 72 12.64 0.52 -29.71
CA ARG A 72 12.71 -0.97 -29.56
C ARG A 72 13.92 -1.63 -30.25
N ASN A 73 14.50 -0.98 -31.26
CA ASN A 73 15.60 -1.50 -32.09
C ASN A 73 17.00 -0.97 -31.71
N LYS A 74 17.14 -0.03 -30.75
CA LYS A 74 18.46 0.50 -30.33
C LYS A 74 18.86 -0.01 -28.95
N THR A 75 20.11 -0.45 -28.83
CA THR A 75 20.74 -1.01 -27.63
C THR A 75 21.53 0.08 -26.90
N PHE A 76 22.37 0.80 -27.63
CA PHE A 76 23.20 1.87 -27.08
C PHE A 76 22.43 3.19 -27.00
N VAL A 77 22.92 4.10 -26.16
CA VAL A 77 22.48 5.49 -26.07
C VAL A 77 23.01 6.24 -27.30
N ASP A 78 22.15 7.03 -27.94
CA ASP A 78 22.52 7.85 -29.08
C ASP A 78 23.50 8.96 -28.66
N GLY A 79 24.43 9.34 -29.55
CA GLY A 79 25.49 10.32 -29.26
C GLY A 79 26.68 9.78 -28.45
N LEU A 80 26.46 8.88 -27.49
CA LEU A 80 27.55 8.43 -26.60
C LEU A 80 28.53 7.44 -27.29
N PRO A 81 29.85 7.57 -27.04
CA PRO A 81 30.86 6.67 -27.55
C PRO A 81 30.79 5.30 -26.87
N VAL A 82 31.31 4.25 -27.52
CA VAL A 82 31.52 2.93 -26.92
C VAL A 82 32.97 2.53 -27.18
N GLN A 83 33.74 2.22 -26.13
CA GLN A 83 35.18 2.00 -26.22
C GLN A 83 35.62 0.84 -25.34
N VAL A 84 36.47 -0.04 -25.89
CA VAL A 84 37.25 -1.00 -25.10
C VAL A 84 38.41 -0.24 -24.45
N ILE A 85 38.34 -0.13 -23.13
CA ILE A 85 39.33 0.53 -22.27
C ILE A 85 40.57 -0.35 -22.09
N LYS A 86 40.37 -1.66 -21.92
CA LYS A 86 41.45 -2.62 -21.67
C LYS A 86 41.08 -4.04 -22.13
N ILE A 87 42.08 -4.79 -22.60
CA ILE A 87 42.03 -6.26 -22.68
C ILE A 87 43.20 -6.88 -21.91
N ASP A 88 42.88 -7.65 -20.86
CA ASP A 88 43.82 -8.55 -20.18
C ASP A 88 43.62 -9.99 -20.68
N ALA A 89 44.58 -10.88 -20.44
CA ALA A 89 44.45 -12.30 -20.75
C ALA A 89 45.07 -13.20 -19.66
N GLU A 90 44.26 -14.13 -19.14
CA GLU A 90 44.69 -15.15 -18.18
C GLU A 90 44.82 -16.51 -18.86
N ARG A 91 45.85 -17.30 -18.51
CA ARG A 91 46.03 -18.67 -19.04
C ARG A 91 45.23 -19.65 -18.18
N ILE A 92 44.25 -20.33 -18.79
CA ILE A 92 43.48 -21.39 -18.13
C ILE A 92 44.10 -22.75 -18.44
N TYR A 93 44.48 -23.47 -17.40
CA TYR A 93 44.80 -24.90 -17.50
C TYR A 93 43.50 -25.71 -17.53
N ASN A 94 43.26 -26.42 -18.63
CA ASN A 94 42.16 -27.37 -18.78
C ASN A 94 42.63 -28.52 -19.70
N PRO A 95 42.69 -29.77 -19.21
CA PRO A 95 43.31 -30.90 -19.92
C PRO A 95 42.50 -31.37 -21.15
N VAL A 96 41.31 -30.82 -21.41
CA VAL A 96 40.48 -31.18 -22.57
C VAL A 96 40.63 -30.17 -23.71
N THR A 97 41.01 -28.92 -23.43
CA THR A 97 41.05 -27.82 -24.43
C THR A 97 42.46 -27.37 -24.80
N GLU A 98 43.48 -28.13 -24.43
CA GLU A 98 44.86 -27.64 -24.27
C GLU A 98 45.57 -27.26 -25.59
N PHE A 99 45.07 -27.70 -26.74
CA PHE A 99 45.81 -27.68 -28.01
C PHE A 99 45.64 -26.43 -28.90
N LEU A 100 44.70 -25.51 -28.61
CA LEU A 100 44.42 -24.38 -29.52
C LEU A 100 44.15 -23.02 -28.85
N TYR A 101 43.44 -22.95 -27.72
CA TYR A 101 43.00 -21.66 -27.13
C TYR A 101 43.16 -21.62 -25.59
N PRO A 102 44.39 -21.55 -25.07
CA PRO A 102 44.67 -21.62 -23.63
C PRO A 102 44.40 -20.31 -22.86
N TYR A 103 44.07 -19.20 -23.53
CA TYR A 103 43.82 -17.91 -22.91
C TYR A 103 42.33 -17.55 -22.86
N LEU A 104 41.90 -17.01 -21.72
CA LEU A 104 40.65 -16.26 -21.57
C LEU A 104 40.97 -14.77 -21.49
N TYR A 105 40.33 -13.99 -22.35
CA TYR A 105 40.50 -12.55 -22.44
C TYR A 105 39.44 -11.86 -21.58
N THR A 106 39.87 -10.95 -20.71
CA THR A 106 39.01 -10.09 -19.89
C THR A 106 38.98 -8.71 -20.54
N ILE A 107 37.81 -8.26 -20.97
CA ILE A 107 37.61 -7.08 -21.80
C ILE A 107 36.79 -6.07 -21.00
N THR A 108 37.38 -4.93 -20.65
CA THR A 108 36.69 -3.83 -19.97
C THR A 108 36.25 -2.79 -21.00
N ILE A 109 34.96 -2.45 -20.98
CA ILE A 109 34.26 -1.66 -22.00
C ILE A 109 33.50 -0.54 -21.31
N ARG A 110 33.54 0.66 -21.88
CA ARG A 110 32.82 1.85 -21.40
C ARG A 110 31.87 2.40 -22.46
N HIS A 111 30.76 2.98 -22.01
CA HIS A 111 29.79 3.71 -22.82
C HIS A 111 29.39 5.02 -22.11
N GLY A 112 29.66 6.17 -22.73
CA GLY A 112 29.55 7.48 -22.07
C GLY A 112 30.51 7.62 -20.88
N SER A 113 30.17 8.49 -19.92
CA SER A 113 30.81 8.51 -18.59
C SER A 113 30.20 7.48 -17.64
N ALA A 114 28.88 7.27 -17.72
CA ALA A 114 28.09 6.59 -16.69
C ALA A 114 28.13 5.04 -16.70
N PHE A 115 28.57 4.38 -17.78
CA PHE A 115 28.49 2.92 -17.88
C PHE A 115 29.84 2.27 -18.19
N GLU A 116 30.36 1.46 -17.26
CA GLU A 116 31.51 0.57 -17.48
C GLU A 116 31.17 -0.87 -17.06
N TRP A 117 31.55 -1.84 -17.89
CA TRP A 117 31.35 -3.26 -17.61
C TRP A 117 32.51 -4.11 -18.13
N THR A 118 32.59 -5.36 -17.67
CA THR A 118 33.67 -6.29 -18.06
C THR A 118 33.11 -7.65 -18.45
N ILE A 119 33.55 -8.16 -19.60
CA ILE A 119 33.18 -9.48 -20.14
C ILE A 119 34.41 -10.38 -20.23
N LYS A 120 34.19 -11.70 -20.24
CA LYS A 120 35.25 -12.71 -20.41
C LYS A 120 35.00 -13.56 -21.66
N LYS A 121 35.96 -13.64 -22.57
CA LYS A 121 35.81 -14.31 -23.89
C LYS A 121 37.07 -15.10 -24.28
N ARG A 122 36.90 -16.18 -25.05
CA ARG A 122 38.01 -16.90 -25.70
C ARG A 122 38.25 -16.34 -27.10
N TYR A 123 39.45 -16.51 -27.66
CA TYR A 123 39.80 -16.05 -29.02
C TYR A 123 38.77 -16.47 -30.09
N LYS A 124 38.20 -17.69 -29.97
CA LYS A 124 37.12 -18.17 -30.83
C LYS A 124 35.93 -17.20 -30.92
N HIS A 125 35.54 -16.54 -29.84
CA HIS A 125 34.39 -15.62 -29.83
C HIS A 125 34.66 -14.37 -30.67
N PHE A 126 35.89 -13.83 -30.63
CA PHE A 126 36.30 -12.73 -31.52
C PHE A 126 36.29 -13.18 -32.98
N HIS A 127 36.77 -14.40 -33.26
CA HIS A 127 36.79 -14.94 -34.62
C HIS A 127 35.38 -15.17 -35.19
N ASP A 128 34.45 -15.68 -34.37
CA ASP A 128 33.06 -15.89 -34.80
C ASP A 128 32.30 -14.54 -34.95
N LEU A 129 32.57 -13.55 -34.10
CA LEU A 129 32.11 -12.15 -34.29
C LEU A 129 32.60 -11.58 -35.62
N HIS A 130 33.91 -11.70 -35.91
CA HIS A 130 34.49 -11.19 -37.15
C HIS A 130 33.87 -11.85 -38.39
N LYS A 131 33.59 -13.15 -38.34
CA LYS A 131 32.83 -13.85 -39.40
C LYS A 131 31.43 -13.25 -39.60
N ALA A 132 30.68 -13.03 -38.52
CA ALA A 132 29.32 -12.49 -38.59
C ALA A 132 29.30 -11.07 -39.19
N LEU A 133 30.18 -10.19 -38.72
CA LEU A 133 30.30 -8.82 -39.27
C LEU A 133 30.79 -8.83 -40.73
N SER A 134 31.67 -9.77 -41.10
CA SER A 134 32.13 -9.93 -42.49
C SER A 134 31.01 -10.42 -43.42
N HIS A 135 30.13 -11.28 -42.93
CA HIS A 135 28.94 -11.73 -43.67
C HIS A 135 27.98 -10.55 -43.90
N PHE A 136 27.67 -9.81 -42.84
CA PHE A 136 26.83 -8.62 -42.91
C PHE A 136 27.36 -7.56 -43.89
N VAL A 137 28.65 -7.23 -43.85
CA VAL A 137 29.26 -6.32 -44.85
C VAL A 137 29.11 -6.85 -46.27
N LYS A 138 29.32 -8.16 -46.48
CA LYS A 138 29.19 -8.79 -47.80
C LYS A 138 27.75 -8.78 -48.32
N GLU A 139 26.76 -9.00 -47.46
CA GLU A 139 25.34 -8.91 -47.81
C GLU A 139 24.90 -7.49 -48.13
N GLN A 140 25.44 -6.49 -47.42
CA GLN A 140 25.07 -5.08 -47.58
C GLN A 140 25.81 -4.35 -48.71
N THR A 141 27.00 -4.83 -49.11
CA THR A 141 27.90 -4.06 -50.02
C THR A 141 28.56 -4.91 -51.13
N GLY A 142 28.43 -6.23 -51.10
CA GLY A 142 29.21 -7.16 -51.94
C GLY A 142 30.71 -7.26 -51.60
N ARG A 143 31.26 -6.31 -50.85
CA ARG A 143 32.68 -6.22 -50.46
C ARG A 143 32.98 -7.08 -49.22
N SER A 144 34.26 -7.34 -48.95
CA SER A 144 34.70 -7.94 -47.68
C SER A 144 34.89 -6.86 -46.60
N LEU A 145 34.66 -7.19 -45.33
CA LEU A 145 35.06 -6.35 -44.20
C LEU A 145 36.58 -6.07 -44.21
N SER A 146 37.40 -7.01 -44.69
CA SER A 146 38.85 -6.81 -44.90
C SER A 146 39.20 -5.88 -46.09
N SER A 147 38.23 -5.53 -46.94
CA SER A 147 38.41 -4.58 -48.06
C SER A 147 37.85 -3.18 -47.80
N LEU A 148 37.07 -2.97 -46.73
CA LEU A 148 36.72 -1.62 -46.27
C LEU A 148 37.96 -0.82 -45.83
N ASN A 149 39.02 -1.49 -45.36
CA ASN A 149 40.31 -0.87 -45.03
C ASN A 149 41.10 -0.32 -46.26
N LYS A 150 40.52 -0.24 -47.46
CA LYS A 150 41.23 0.16 -48.70
C LYS A 150 40.60 1.29 -49.51
N SER A 151 39.41 1.80 -49.17
CA SER A 151 38.73 2.84 -49.96
C SER A 151 39.22 4.26 -49.64
N ASP A 152 39.67 4.52 -48.41
CA ASP A 152 39.66 5.88 -47.85
C ASP A 152 41.05 6.58 -47.96
N LEU A 153 41.92 6.08 -48.85
CA LEU A 153 43.30 6.56 -49.06
C LEU A 153 43.65 6.75 -50.55
N SER A 154 42.68 7.11 -51.39
CA SER A 154 42.89 7.45 -52.81
C SER A 154 42.56 8.89 -53.19
N GLU A 155 42.72 9.83 -52.25
CA GLU A 155 42.86 11.26 -52.58
C GLU A 155 44.28 11.55 -53.08
N LYS A 156 44.40 12.39 -54.11
CA LYS A 156 45.62 12.56 -54.90
C LYS A 156 46.67 13.42 -54.18
N LYS A 157 47.80 12.83 -53.77
CA LYS A 157 49.09 13.56 -53.69
C LYS A 157 50.25 12.75 -54.26
N SER A 158 51.21 13.47 -54.83
CA SER A 158 52.28 12.94 -55.69
C SER A 158 53.64 12.92 -54.98
N ASN A 159 54.40 11.87 -55.27
CA ASN A 159 55.86 11.73 -55.15
C ASN A 159 56.50 11.79 -53.74
N ASN A 160 57.40 10.82 -53.53
CA ASN A 160 58.58 10.80 -52.66
C ASN A 160 58.41 11.13 -51.16
N ASP A 161 58.42 10.09 -50.33
CA ASP A 161 59.33 10.01 -49.17
C ASP A 161 59.41 8.56 -48.61
N GLU A 162 60.61 8.08 -48.28
CA GLU A 162 60.84 6.69 -47.83
C GLU A 162 60.54 6.46 -46.32
N SER A 163 60.26 7.53 -45.58
CA SER A 163 59.93 7.51 -44.14
C SER A 163 58.66 6.72 -43.78
N ASN A 164 57.81 6.43 -44.77
CA ASN A 164 56.45 5.89 -44.59
C ASN A 164 56.38 4.38 -44.27
N SER A 165 57.51 3.66 -44.20
CA SER A 165 57.53 2.20 -44.00
C SER A 165 57.09 1.74 -42.60
N LEU A 166 57.30 2.56 -41.56
CA LEU A 166 56.85 2.28 -40.19
C LEU A 166 55.34 2.53 -40.01
N ILE A 167 54.81 3.58 -40.62
CA ILE A 167 53.39 3.95 -40.53
C ILE A 167 52.51 2.91 -41.24
N LYS A 168 52.89 2.47 -42.46
CA LYS A 168 52.21 1.35 -43.14
C LYS A 168 52.16 0.08 -42.30
N LYS A 169 53.27 -0.29 -41.65
CA LYS A 169 53.34 -1.44 -40.73
C LYS A 169 52.52 -1.25 -39.44
N GLN A 170 51.98 -0.06 -39.18
CA GLN A 170 51.14 0.22 -38.03
C GLN A 170 49.64 0.16 -38.39
N ASP A 171 49.25 0.63 -39.57
CA ASP A 171 47.88 0.48 -40.10
C ASP A 171 47.53 -0.96 -40.46
N GLU A 172 48.45 -1.72 -41.07
CA GLU A 172 48.22 -3.14 -41.42
C GLU A 172 47.90 -4.02 -40.19
N ARG A 173 48.31 -3.59 -38.98
CA ARG A 173 48.04 -4.28 -37.70
C ARG A 173 46.60 -4.12 -37.20
N ALA A 174 45.79 -3.23 -37.79
CA ALA A 174 44.39 -3.04 -37.43
C ALA A 174 43.42 -4.03 -38.11
N CYS A 175 43.93 -5.02 -38.86
CA CYS A 175 43.16 -6.09 -39.46
C CYS A 175 42.90 -7.24 -38.47
N PHE A 176 41.73 -7.87 -38.54
CA PHE A 176 41.46 -9.08 -37.77
C PHE A 176 42.19 -10.29 -38.40
N PRO A 177 42.91 -11.14 -37.64
CA PRO A 177 43.63 -12.27 -38.21
C PRO A 177 42.69 -13.29 -38.87
N THR A 178 42.86 -13.48 -40.18
CA THR A 178 42.03 -14.39 -40.99
C THR A 178 42.45 -15.85 -40.79
N HIS A 179 41.84 -16.79 -41.51
CA HIS A 179 42.04 -18.24 -41.23
C HIS A 179 43.50 -18.69 -41.38
N ASN A 180 44.22 -18.15 -42.35
CA ASN A 180 45.57 -18.60 -42.68
C ASN A 180 46.60 -17.99 -41.72
N GLU A 181 46.34 -16.77 -41.25
CA GLU A 181 47.21 -16.01 -40.34
C GLU A 181 47.07 -16.45 -38.86
N ARG A 182 46.12 -17.34 -38.50
CA ARG A 182 45.86 -17.65 -37.08
C ARG A 182 47.04 -18.30 -36.35
N ILE A 183 47.76 -19.20 -37.01
CA ILE A 183 48.91 -19.90 -36.40
C ILE A 183 50.07 -18.92 -36.25
N GLU A 184 50.28 -18.07 -37.25
CA GLU A 184 51.25 -16.98 -37.20
C GLU A 184 50.93 -15.97 -36.11
N PHE A 185 49.68 -15.50 -35.99
CA PHE A 185 49.24 -14.63 -34.89
C PHE A 185 49.45 -15.25 -33.49
N ILE A 186 49.36 -16.57 -33.39
CA ILE A 186 49.59 -17.32 -32.14
C ILE A 186 51.09 -17.55 -31.85
N ASN A 187 51.97 -17.46 -32.85
CA ASN A 187 53.40 -17.76 -32.73
C ASN A 187 54.31 -16.51 -32.81
N GLN A 188 53.89 -15.44 -33.50
CA GLN A 188 54.71 -14.25 -33.79
C GLN A 188 54.56 -13.13 -32.74
N PHE A 189 53.38 -12.97 -32.12
CA PHE A 189 53.09 -11.88 -31.18
C PHE A 189 53.06 -12.34 -29.73
N THR A 190 53.55 -11.52 -28.79
CA THR A 190 53.33 -11.74 -27.35
C THR A 190 51.84 -11.67 -26.99
N ILE A 191 51.46 -12.17 -25.81
CA ILE A 191 50.06 -12.09 -25.36
C ILE A 191 49.59 -10.64 -25.19
N VAL A 192 50.48 -9.73 -24.79
CA VAL A 192 50.20 -8.29 -24.64
C VAL A 192 49.90 -7.64 -25.99
N GLU A 193 50.71 -7.94 -27.02
CA GLU A 193 50.46 -7.46 -28.39
C GLU A 193 49.15 -8.03 -28.96
N ARG A 194 48.84 -9.30 -28.70
CA ARG A 194 47.56 -9.90 -29.10
C ARG A 194 46.38 -9.21 -28.44
N CYS A 195 46.46 -8.90 -27.14
CA CYS A 195 45.44 -8.12 -26.44
C CYS A 195 45.26 -6.73 -27.09
N LYS A 196 46.36 -6.04 -27.41
CA LYS A 196 46.31 -4.74 -28.08
C LYS A 196 45.67 -4.82 -29.48
N ILE A 197 46.07 -5.77 -30.32
CA ILE A 197 45.49 -5.94 -31.67
C ILE A 197 43.98 -6.23 -31.58
N LEU A 198 43.55 -7.03 -30.61
CA LEU A 198 42.11 -7.30 -30.37
C LEU A 198 41.36 -6.07 -29.83
N GLN A 199 42.00 -5.23 -29.01
CA GLN A 199 41.45 -3.98 -28.49
C GLN A 199 41.30 -2.93 -29.60
N ASP A 200 42.34 -2.74 -30.42
CA ASP A 200 42.36 -1.82 -31.55
C ASP A 200 41.33 -2.26 -32.62
N TYR A 201 41.22 -3.56 -32.91
CA TYR A 201 40.17 -4.11 -33.78
C TYR A 201 38.76 -3.82 -33.26
N LEU A 202 38.47 -4.13 -31.98
CA LEU A 202 37.14 -3.87 -31.39
C LEU A 202 36.82 -2.38 -31.41
N ASN A 203 37.76 -1.51 -31.00
CA ASN A 203 37.59 -0.07 -31.05
C ASN A 203 37.33 0.45 -32.48
N LYS A 204 37.93 -0.15 -33.51
CA LYS A 204 37.62 0.22 -34.91
C LYS A 204 36.19 -0.15 -35.30
N VAL A 205 35.73 -1.38 -35.04
CA VAL A 205 34.35 -1.77 -35.42
C VAL A 205 33.27 -1.11 -34.56
N LEU A 206 33.56 -0.76 -33.30
CA LEU A 206 32.62 -0.09 -32.40
C LEU A 206 32.34 1.38 -32.74
N LYS A 207 33.18 2.04 -33.55
CA LYS A 207 32.85 3.39 -34.07
C LYS A 207 31.55 3.39 -34.89
N HIS A 208 31.37 2.38 -35.76
CA HIS A 208 30.24 2.33 -36.69
C HIS A 208 28.95 1.82 -36.01
N ALA A 209 27.92 2.66 -35.95
CA ALA A 209 26.64 2.33 -35.31
C ALA A 209 25.98 1.05 -35.87
N LYS A 210 26.06 0.82 -37.20
CA LYS A 210 25.56 -0.40 -37.86
C LYS A 210 26.23 -1.69 -37.36
N PHE A 211 27.49 -1.62 -36.91
CA PHE A 211 28.18 -2.77 -36.29
C PHE A 211 27.92 -2.88 -34.79
N ARG A 212 27.79 -1.75 -34.06
CA ARG A 212 27.39 -1.76 -32.64
C ARG A 212 26.06 -2.47 -32.41
N GLU A 213 25.04 -2.13 -33.20
CA GLU A 213 23.69 -2.67 -33.06
C GLU A 213 23.49 -4.09 -33.65
N HIS A 214 24.51 -4.63 -34.34
CA HIS A 214 24.43 -5.95 -34.94
C HIS A 214 24.29 -7.04 -33.86
N ILE A 215 23.40 -8.03 -34.07
CA ILE A 215 23.06 -9.05 -33.07
C ILE A 215 24.31 -9.77 -32.52
N ALA A 216 25.20 -10.21 -33.41
CA ALA A 216 26.44 -10.88 -33.00
C ALA A 216 27.40 -9.98 -32.20
N MET A 217 27.36 -8.65 -32.39
CA MET A 217 28.12 -7.70 -31.58
C MET A 217 27.51 -7.59 -30.18
N ARG A 218 26.18 -7.52 -30.07
CA ARG A 218 25.49 -7.47 -28.77
C ARG A 218 25.67 -8.77 -27.97
N GLU A 219 25.63 -9.93 -28.64
CA GLU A 219 25.95 -11.24 -28.06
C GLU A 219 27.43 -11.34 -27.63
N PHE A 220 28.34 -10.75 -28.40
CA PHE A 220 29.73 -10.63 -27.98
C PHE A 220 29.88 -9.69 -26.77
N LEU A 221 29.23 -8.54 -26.75
CA LEU A 221 29.36 -7.55 -25.67
C LEU A 221 28.58 -7.90 -24.39
N GLU A 222 27.70 -8.91 -24.44
CA GLU A 222 26.74 -9.27 -23.35
C GLU A 222 25.86 -8.06 -22.94
N VAL A 223 25.25 -7.37 -23.92
CA VAL A 223 24.37 -6.20 -23.67
C VAL A 223 23.02 -6.19 -24.40
N SER A 224 22.07 -5.53 -23.75
CA SER A 224 20.69 -5.29 -24.18
C SER A 224 20.28 -3.83 -23.93
N PRO A 225 19.10 -3.38 -24.39
CA PRO A 225 18.60 -2.04 -24.09
C PRO A 225 18.51 -1.73 -22.57
N LEU A 226 18.39 -2.76 -21.71
CA LEU A 226 18.36 -2.65 -20.25
C LEU A 226 19.75 -2.61 -19.57
N SER A 227 20.84 -2.77 -20.33
CA SER A 227 22.21 -2.63 -19.80
C SER A 227 22.57 -1.18 -19.50
N PHE A 228 21.94 -0.23 -20.20
CA PHE A 228 22.29 1.20 -20.20
C PHE A 228 21.14 2.10 -19.71
N VAL A 229 20.28 1.60 -18.80
CA VAL A 229 19.23 2.40 -18.16
C VAL A 229 19.76 2.93 -16.83
N HIS A 230 19.56 4.22 -16.60
CA HIS A 230 19.96 4.83 -15.33
C HIS A 230 19.25 4.16 -14.13
N GLY A 231 19.95 3.99 -13.01
CA GLY A 231 19.39 3.47 -11.77
C GLY A 231 19.07 1.97 -11.75
N LEU A 232 19.15 1.22 -12.87
CA LEU A 232 18.96 -0.24 -12.89
C LEU A 232 20.24 -1.05 -12.60
N GLY A 233 21.36 -0.37 -12.33
CA GLY A 233 22.64 -0.98 -11.96
C GLY A 233 23.34 -1.76 -13.07
N VAL A 234 24.60 -2.13 -12.85
CA VAL A 234 25.39 -2.93 -13.80
C VAL A 234 24.91 -4.39 -13.77
N SER A 235 24.76 -5.00 -14.94
CA SER A 235 24.36 -6.41 -15.07
C SER A 235 25.52 -7.34 -14.71
N SER A 236 25.30 -8.33 -13.83
CA SER A 236 26.32 -9.32 -13.44
C SER A 236 26.51 -10.44 -14.48
N LYS A 237 25.53 -10.66 -15.37
CA LYS A 237 25.65 -11.39 -16.64
C LYS A 237 24.41 -11.13 -17.51
N GLU A 238 24.59 -11.11 -18.82
CA GLU A 238 23.49 -11.11 -19.80
C GLU A 238 23.73 -12.13 -20.92
N GLY A 239 22.69 -12.48 -21.67
CA GLY A 239 22.82 -13.28 -22.90
C GLY A 239 21.59 -14.09 -23.28
N ALA A 240 21.60 -14.66 -24.48
CA ALA A 240 20.53 -15.54 -24.95
C ALA A 240 20.63 -16.94 -24.29
N ILE A 241 19.54 -17.38 -23.65
CA ILE A 241 19.41 -18.74 -23.09
C ILE A 241 18.04 -19.35 -23.45
N SER A 242 18.02 -20.66 -23.68
CA SER A 242 16.80 -21.40 -23.96
C SER A 242 15.94 -21.57 -22.69
N LYS A 243 14.81 -20.86 -22.61
CA LYS A 243 13.88 -20.95 -21.47
C LYS A 243 12.82 -22.03 -21.72
N ARG A 244 12.56 -22.89 -20.74
CA ARG A 244 11.45 -23.88 -20.78
C ARG A 244 10.09 -23.18 -20.65
N SER A 245 9.11 -23.63 -21.44
CA SER A 245 7.71 -23.23 -21.29
C SER A 245 7.06 -23.84 -20.03
N ASN A 246 6.01 -23.18 -19.55
CA ASN A 246 5.30 -23.47 -18.29
C ASN A 246 6.21 -23.36 -17.06
N ASP A 247 6.41 -22.13 -16.61
CA ASP A 247 6.93 -21.83 -15.27
C ASP A 247 5.94 -22.31 -14.20
N ASP A 248 6.47 -22.81 -13.08
CA ASP A 248 5.63 -23.09 -11.92
C ASP A 248 5.35 -21.79 -11.15
N PHE A 249 4.23 -21.15 -11.47
CA PHE A 249 3.71 -19.97 -10.75
C PHE A 249 2.85 -20.31 -9.53
N ARG A 250 2.43 -21.58 -9.30
CA ARG A 250 1.34 -21.88 -8.34
C ARG A 250 1.53 -23.12 -7.47
N GLY A 251 2.55 -23.95 -7.69
CA GLY A 251 2.70 -25.29 -7.07
C GLY A 251 1.66 -26.32 -7.53
N ARG A 252 0.55 -25.87 -8.15
CA ARG A 252 -0.60 -26.67 -8.60
C ARG A 252 -0.29 -27.49 -9.87
N SER A 253 0.66 -28.42 -9.76
CA SER A 253 0.77 -29.59 -10.66
C SER A 253 0.43 -30.87 -9.90
N ILE A 254 -0.84 -30.94 -9.49
CA ILE A 254 -1.44 -32.10 -8.80
C ILE A 254 -2.54 -32.72 -9.68
N PHE A 255 -3.44 -31.89 -10.25
CA PHE A 255 -4.53 -32.34 -11.12
C PHE A 255 -4.12 -32.76 -12.55
N LEU A 256 -2.83 -32.91 -12.83
CA LEU A 256 -2.32 -33.54 -14.05
C LEU A 256 -1.16 -34.51 -13.75
N ARG A 257 -1.20 -35.15 -12.56
CA ARG A 257 -0.50 -36.42 -12.34
C ARG A 257 -1.32 -37.59 -12.89
N VAL A 258 -1.39 -37.68 -14.22
CA VAL A 258 -1.60 -38.97 -14.90
C VAL A 258 -0.21 -39.50 -15.24
N PRO A 259 0.44 -40.29 -14.37
CA PRO A 259 1.64 -41.02 -14.78
C PRO A 259 1.23 -42.00 -15.88
N PHE A 260 2.06 -42.12 -16.91
CA PHE A 260 1.86 -43.04 -18.05
C PHE A 260 0.64 -42.76 -18.96
N ILE A 261 0.68 -41.66 -19.74
CA ILE A 261 0.40 -41.67 -21.19
C ILE A 261 1.21 -40.56 -21.87
N CYS A 262 2.17 -40.96 -22.72
CA CYS A 262 2.89 -40.16 -23.72
C CYS A 262 3.33 -38.71 -23.38
N ASP A 263 4.02 -38.47 -22.26
CA ASP A 263 4.66 -37.16 -21.96
C ASP A 263 5.95 -36.88 -22.79
N LYS A 264 6.12 -37.58 -23.94
CA LYS A 264 7.10 -37.24 -25.00
C LYS A 264 6.65 -36.05 -25.86
N CYS A 265 5.48 -35.48 -25.58
CA CYS A 265 4.84 -34.42 -26.35
C CYS A 265 5.47 -33.04 -26.14
N LYS A 266 6.66 -32.83 -26.74
CA LYS A 266 7.24 -31.53 -27.12
C LYS A 266 7.06 -30.41 -26.08
N MET A 267 7.78 -30.47 -24.95
CA MET A 267 7.96 -29.29 -24.12
C MET A 267 8.73 -28.21 -24.89
N HIS A 268 8.01 -27.19 -25.37
CA HIS A 268 8.59 -26.07 -26.11
C HIS A 268 9.60 -25.32 -25.22
N HIS A 269 10.78 -25.06 -25.77
CA HIS A 269 11.73 -24.09 -25.23
C HIS A 269 11.77 -22.89 -26.17
N GLY A 270 11.87 -21.68 -25.62
CA GLY A 270 12.02 -20.45 -26.40
C GLY A 270 13.30 -19.73 -26.01
N GLN A 271 14.08 -19.28 -27.00
CA GLN A 271 15.22 -18.39 -26.74
C GLN A 271 14.72 -17.08 -26.11
N LYS A 272 15.41 -16.64 -25.05
CA LYS A 272 15.14 -15.40 -24.31
C LYS A 272 16.46 -14.78 -23.90
N TRP A 273 16.54 -13.46 -23.95
CA TRP A 273 17.71 -12.73 -23.48
C TRP A 273 17.59 -12.54 -21.97
N PHE A 274 18.40 -13.21 -21.16
CA PHE A 274 18.40 -13.11 -19.69
C PHE A 274 19.31 -11.98 -19.21
N ILE A 275 18.93 -11.36 -18.10
CA ILE A 275 19.59 -10.19 -17.52
C ILE A 275 19.58 -10.36 -16.00
N LEU A 276 20.76 -10.60 -15.42
CA LEU A 276 20.93 -10.74 -13.98
C LEU A 276 21.48 -9.42 -13.40
N LYS A 277 20.69 -8.74 -12.58
CA LYS A 277 21.09 -7.55 -11.79
C LYS A 277 21.41 -7.95 -10.34
N ASP A 278 21.65 -6.96 -9.48
CA ASP A 278 21.90 -7.07 -8.03
C ASP A 278 20.74 -7.71 -7.23
N SER A 279 19.51 -7.41 -7.64
CA SER A 279 18.27 -7.59 -6.87
C SER A 279 17.18 -8.36 -7.62
N TYR A 280 17.38 -8.66 -8.92
CA TYR A 280 16.45 -9.43 -9.74
C TYR A 280 17.10 -10.10 -10.97
N LEU A 281 16.40 -11.10 -11.50
CA LEU A 281 16.61 -11.69 -12.82
C LEU A 281 15.45 -11.31 -13.74
N ALA A 282 15.73 -10.54 -14.79
CA ALA A 282 14.79 -10.28 -15.88
C ALA A 282 15.10 -11.14 -17.12
N TYR A 283 14.16 -11.20 -18.06
CA TYR A 283 14.43 -11.70 -19.40
C TYR A 283 13.57 -10.98 -20.45
N MET A 284 14.11 -10.78 -21.64
CA MET A 284 13.45 -10.12 -22.78
C MET A 284 13.15 -11.10 -23.91
N ASN A 285 12.15 -10.78 -24.74
CA ASN A 285 11.95 -11.43 -26.02
C ASN A 285 12.94 -10.87 -27.07
N PRO A 286 13.85 -11.67 -27.66
CA PRO A 286 14.90 -11.15 -28.55
C PRO A 286 14.36 -10.36 -29.75
N ASN A 287 13.20 -10.77 -30.29
CA ASN A 287 12.63 -10.18 -31.50
C ASN A 287 11.80 -8.90 -31.26
N SER A 288 11.34 -8.65 -30.02
CA SER A 288 10.41 -7.54 -29.73
C SER A 288 10.83 -6.65 -28.57
N ALA A 289 11.99 -6.92 -27.95
CA ALA A 289 12.51 -6.25 -26.75
C ALA A 289 11.56 -6.25 -25.52
N LEU A 290 10.42 -6.95 -25.57
CA LEU A 290 9.46 -6.98 -24.47
C LEU A 290 10.01 -7.76 -23.27
N ILE A 291 9.95 -7.12 -22.11
CA ILE A 291 10.34 -7.67 -20.81
C ILE A 291 9.28 -8.72 -20.39
N GLY A 292 9.74 -9.92 -20.02
CA GLY A 292 8.93 -10.94 -19.35
C GLY A 292 8.96 -10.79 -17.83
N PHE A 293 8.07 -11.49 -17.12
CA PHE A 293 7.93 -11.42 -15.66
C PHE A 293 9.30 -11.43 -14.93
N PRO A 294 9.69 -10.32 -14.27
CA PRO A 294 10.93 -10.21 -13.51
C PRO A 294 10.90 -11.06 -12.24
N MET A 295 11.99 -11.74 -11.94
CA MET A 295 12.11 -12.65 -10.80
C MET A 295 13.02 -12.04 -9.75
N LEU A 296 12.42 -11.45 -8.71
CA LEU A 296 13.14 -10.82 -7.61
C LEU A 296 14.00 -11.83 -6.83
N ILE A 297 15.16 -11.38 -6.34
CA ILE A 297 16.01 -12.11 -5.40
C ILE A 297 15.43 -11.91 -4.00
N ASP A 298 15.10 -13.00 -3.32
CA ASP A 298 14.49 -13.04 -1.98
C ASP A 298 15.05 -14.22 -1.16
N ARG A 299 14.63 -14.38 0.10
CA ARG A 299 15.04 -15.48 1.00
C ARG A 299 14.83 -16.90 0.46
N ALA A 300 14.02 -17.11 -0.57
CA ALA A 300 13.84 -18.40 -1.23
C ALA A 300 14.64 -18.53 -2.54
N PHE A 301 15.43 -17.51 -2.90
CA PHE A 301 16.26 -17.49 -4.12
C PHE A 301 17.25 -18.64 -4.11
N SER A 302 17.03 -19.61 -4.99
CA SER A 302 17.78 -20.87 -4.99
C SER A 302 18.00 -21.40 -6.40
N ILE A 303 19.22 -21.90 -6.60
CA ILE A 303 19.78 -22.33 -7.89
C ILE A 303 20.08 -23.82 -7.79
N GLU A 304 19.57 -24.61 -8.73
CA GLU A 304 19.81 -26.07 -8.78
C GLU A 304 20.18 -26.47 -10.21
N GLN A 305 21.36 -27.09 -10.41
CA GLN A 305 21.81 -27.51 -11.74
C GLN A 305 21.78 -29.03 -11.97
N GLY A 306 21.86 -29.44 -13.23
CA GLY A 306 22.02 -30.84 -13.66
C GLY A 306 20.73 -31.65 -13.77
N PHE A 307 20.86 -32.88 -14.30
CA PHE A 307 19.72 -33.68 -14.77
C PHE A 307 18.68 -33.97 -13.69
N ARG A 308 19.10 -34.45 -12.51
CA ARG A 308 18.19 -34.84 -11.40
C ARG A 308 17.30 -33.69 -10.90
N LYS A 309 17.71 -32.43 -11.11
CA LYS A 309 16.96 -31.24 -10.65
C LYS A 309 16.14 -30.58 -11.76
N THR A 310 16.56 -30.71 -13.02
CA THR A 310 16.04 -29.92 -14.15
C THR A 310 15.44 -30.74 -15.29
N GLY A 311 15.77 -32.03 -15.39
CA GLY A 311 15.42 -32.90 -16.52
C GLY A 311 16.35 -32.77 -17.74
N THR A 312 17.48 -32.08 -17.63
CA THR A 312 18.47 -31.92 -18.71
C THR A 312 19.88 -31.72 -18.14
N ASN A 313 20.92 -32.24 -18.81
CA ASN A 313 22.30 -32.15 -18.31
C ASN A 313 22.80 -30.70 -18.23
N ASN A 314 22.45 -29.89 -19.24
CA ASN A 314 22.86 -28.48 -19.34
C ASN A 314 21.78 -27.53 -18.79
N GLY A 315 21.06 -27.96 -17.75
CA GLY A 315 19.97 -27.19 -17.14
C GLY A 315 20.34 -26.50 -15.84
N ILE A 316 19.72 -25.34 -15.61
CA ILE A 316 19.65 -24.65 -14.31
C ILE A 316 18.17 -24.39 -13.99
N ARG A 317 17.73 -24.79 -12.79
CA ARG A 317 16.45 -24.38 -12.20
C ARG A 317 16.71 -23.23 -11.25
N ILE A 318 15.84 -22.23 -11.33
CA ILE A 318 15.84 -21.04 -10.48
C ILE A 318 14.50 -21.02 -9.73
N LYS A 319 14.51 -20.69 -8.44
CA LYS A 319 13.31 -20.55 -7.58
C LYS A 319 13.41 -19.25 -6.79
N ASN A 320 12.27 -18.67 -6.41
CA ASN A 320 12.11 -17.61 -5.42
C ASN A 320 10.76 -17.78 -4.69
N LEU A 321 10.32 -16.84 -3.87
CA LEU A 321 9.07 -16.97 -3.10
C LEU A 321 7.81 -17.11 -3.97
N GLN A 322 7.82 -16.62 -5.22
CA GLN A 322 6.66 -16.64 -6.11
C GLN A 322 6.70 -17.83 -7.08
N ARG A 323 7.84 -18.10 -7.74
CA ARG A 323 7.91 -18.99 -8.91
C ARG A 323 9.13 -19.90 -8.95
N SER A 324 9.04 -20.98 -9.76
CA SER A 324 10.21 -21.70 -10.29
C SER A 324 10.22 -21.68 -11.82
N MET A 325 11.40 -21.44 -12.39
CA MET A 325 11.69 -21.55 -13.82
C MET A 325 12.85 -22.51 -14.09
N ILE A 326 12.98 -22.97 -15.34
CA ILE A 326 14.14 -23.75 -15.80
C ILE A 326 14.66 -23.12 -17.09
N ILE A 327 15.97 -22.87 -17.11
CA ILE A 327 16.74 -22.51 -18.30
C ILE A 327 17.60 -23.70 -18.72
N LYS A 328 17.89 -23.79 -20.02
CA LYS A 328 18.76 -24.77 -20.62
C LYS A 328 19.82 -24.04 -21.46
N CYS A 329 21.06 -24.16 -21.02
CA CYS A 329 22.25 -23.79 -21.79
C CYS A 329 22.49 -24.82 -22.90
N GLU A 330 23.17 -24.41 -23.97
CA GLU A 330 23.61 -25.33 -25.01
C GLU A 330 24.78 -26.19 -24.50
N LYS A 331 25.71 -25.58 -23.76
CA LYS A 331 26.95 -26.23 -23.28
C LYS A 331 27.05 -26.30 -21.76
N GLU A 332 27.92 -27.19 -21.30
CA GLU A 332 28.31 -27.32 -19.90
C GLU A 332 29.11 -26.11 -19.41
N GLU A 333 29.99 -25.57 -20.25
CA GLU A 333 30.80 -24.38 -19.98
C GLU A 333 29.90 -23.16 -19.70
N GLU A 334 28.93 -22.93 -20.59
CA GLU A 334 27.90 -21.88 -20.50
C GLU A 334 27.02 -22.06 -19.25
N ARG A 335 26.60 -23.30 -18.94
CA ARG A 335 25.87 -23.62 -17.70
C ARG A 335 26.67 -23.22 -16.47
N ASN A 336 27.97 -23.54 -16.45
CA ASN A 336 28.83 -23.22 -15.32
C ASN A 336 29.02 -21.70 -15.18
N GLU A 337 29.27 -20.95 -16.26
CA GLU A 337 29.33 -19.49 -16.22
C GLU A 337 28.07 -18.86 -15.62
N TRP A 338 26.88 -19.28 -16.08
CA TRP A 338 25.62 -18.77 -15.53
C TRP A 338 25.41 -19.18 -14.08
N PHE A 339 25.75 -20.42 -13.71
CA PHE A 339 25.66 -20.90 -12.32
C PHE A 339 26.54 -20.07 -11.39
N GLU A 340 27.81 -19.82 -11.75
CA GLU A 340 28.71 -18.97 -10.95
C GLU A 340 28.21 -17.52 -10.87
N SER A 341 27.68 -16.93 -11.95
CA SER A 341 27.08 -15.59 -11.88
C SER A 341 25.86 -15.54 -10.95
N PHE A 342 24.97 -16.54 -10.98
CA PHE A 342 23.85 -16.61 -10.03
C PHE A 342 24.31 -16.81 -8.59
N MET A 343 25.33 -17.63 -8.35
CA MET A 343 25.90 -17.84 -7.01
C MET A 343 26.62 -16.59 -6.49
N LYS A 344 27.39 -15.89 -7.33
CA LYS A 344 28.02 -14.60 -6.98
C LYS A 344 26.98 -13.57 -6.53
N VAL A 345 25.92 -13.38 -7.32
CA VAL A 345 24.86 -12.43 -6.99
C VAL A 345 24.10 -12.86 -5.74
N LYS A 346 23.73 -14.14 -5.62
CA LYS A 346 23.12 -14.69 -4.41
C LYS A 346 23.98 -14.43 -3.17
N ASN A 347 25.29 -14.60 -3.26
CA ASN A 347 26.20 -14.48 -2.11
C ASN A 347 26.56 -13.01 -1.77
N LYS A 348 26.32 -12.02 -2.65
CA LYS A 348 26.42 -10.57 -2.33
C LYS A 348 25.11 -10.01 -1.77
N SER A 349 23.95 -10.59 -2.12
CA SER A 349 22.65 -9.97 -1.90
C SER A 349 22.09 -10.25 -0.50
N ILE A 350 22.10 -9.25 0.37
CA ILE A 350 21.49 -9.34 1.72
C ILE A 350 20.02 -9.80 1.69
N LEU A 351 19.30 -9.55 0.59
CA LEU A 351 17.89 -9.92 0.38
C LEU A 351 17.60 -11.43 0.42
N ILE A 352 18.63 -12.28 0.50
CA ILE A 352 18.49 -13.75 0.65
C ILE A 352 18.54 -14.24 2.11
N GLU A 353 18.83 -13.36 3.06
CA GLU A 353 18.99 -13.69 4.47
C GLU A 353 17.65 -13.80 5.24
N GLN A 354 17.73 -14.17 6.51
CA GLN A 354 16.60 -14.10 7.43
C GLN A 354 16.70 -12.83 8.28
N HIS A 355 15.87 -11.84 7.96
CA HIS A 355 15.86 -10.53 8.61
C HIS A 355 15.03 -10.54 9.91
N PRO A 356 15.20 -9.52 10.79
CA PRO A 356 14.36 -9.35 11.97
C PRO A 356 12.87 -9.39 11.63
N PHE A 357 12.07 -9.87 12.60
CA PHE A 357 10.62 -10.09 12.47
C PHE A 357 10.21 -11.08 11.36
N ASN A 358 11.17 -11.78 10.75
CA ASN A 358 11.00 -12.59 9.54
C ASN A 358 10.52 -11.79 8.32
N SER A 359 10.88 -10.50 8.24
CA SER A 359 10.52 -9.63 7.12
C SER A 359 11.18 -10.03 5.80
N PHE A 360 10.56 -9.62 4.68
CA PHE A 360 11.17 -9.61 3.35
C PHE A 360 12.31 -8.59 3.18
N ALA A 361 12.41 -7.60 4.07
CA ALA A 361 13.34 -6.48 3.99
C ALA A 361 14.32 -6.47 5.20
N PRO A 362 15.60 -6.15 4.98
CA PRO A 362 16.57 -5.95 6.05
C PRO A 362 16.31 -4.63 6.80
N LYS A 363 16.92 -4.49 7.99
CA LYS A 363 17.00 -3.21 8.68
C LYS A 363 17.97 -2.29 7.93
N ARG A 364 17.49 -1.14 7.47
CA ARG A 364 18.26 -0.10 6.76
C ARG A 364 18.74 0.95 7.76
N GLN A 365 20.01 1.34 7.67
CA GLN A 365 20.62 2.27 8.63
C GLN A 365 20.66 3.69 8.11
N GLN A 366 20.67 4.68 9.01
CA GLN A 366 20.92 6.10 8.69
C GLN A 366 19.94 6.74 7.66
N GLN A 367 18.75 6.18 7.48
CA GLN A 367 17.75 6.68 6.52
C GLN A 367 17.13 7.98 7.06
N TYR A 368 16.81 8.95 6.20
CA TYR A 368 15.98 10.09 6.64
C TYR A 368 14.52 9.66 6.75
N ALA A 369 13.86 10.06 7.84
CA ALA A 369 12.43 9.95 8.02
C ALA A 369 11.80 11.24 8.58
N LYS A 370 10.50 11.41 8.34
CA LYS A 370 9.63 12.40 9.00
C LYS A 370 8.28 11.76 9.30
N TRP A 371 7.69 12.08 10.45
CA TRP A 371 6.33 11.67 10.82
C TRP A 371 5.32 12.78 10.50
N PHE A 372 4.05 12.38 10.39
CA PHE A 372 2.90 13.26 10.16
C PHE A 372 1.77 12.87 11.11
N VAL A 373 1.11 13.89 11.66
CA VAL A 373 -0.14 13.75 12.42
C VAL A 373 -1.22 14.48 11.63
N ASN A 374 -2.37 13.81 11.46
CA ASN A 374 -3.50 14.24 10.65
C ASN A 374 -3.19 14.43 9.14
N GLY A 375 -4.25 14.44 8.32
CA GLY A 375 -4.12 14.38 6.86
C GLY A 375 -3.51 15.63 6.21
N GLN A 376 -3.58 16.81 6.82
CA GLN A 376 -3.09 18.07 6.22
C GLN A 376 -1.61 17.99 5.83
N SER A 377 -0.73 17.75 6.81
CA SER A 377 0.72 17.80 6.60
C SER A 377 1.22 16.65 5.72
N TYR A 378 0.57 15.48 5.82
CA TYR A 378 0.82 14.31 4.98
C TYR A 378 0.45 14.56 3.51
N MET A 379 -0.78 15.01 3.23
CA MET A 379 -1.25 15.21 1.86
C MET A 379 -0.50 16.34 1.15
N GLU A 380 -0.09 17.39 1.87
CA GLU A 380 0.78 18.44 1.34
C GLU A 380 2.16 17.88 0.92
N ALA A 381 2.80 17.08 1.77
CA ALA A 381 4.09 16.47 1.46
C ALA A 381 3.98 15.46 0.29
N VAL A 382 2.89 14.70 0.21
CA VAL A 382 2.58 13.82 -0.93
C VAL A 382 2.41 14.63 -2.23
N ALA A 383 1.68 15.75 -2.19
CA ALA A 383 1.49 16.63 -3.35
C ALA A 383 2.82 17.19 -3.87
N LYS A 384 3.70 17.66 -2.98
CA LYS A 384 5.05 18.12 -3.32
C LYS A 384 5.93 16.99 -3.85
N GLY A 385 5.83 15.79 -3.26
CA GLY A 385 6.50 14.59 -3.76
C GLY A 385 6.09 14.22 -5.19
N ILE A 386 4.80 14.29 -5.51
CA ILE A 386 4.27 14.10 -6.87
C ILE A 386 4.84 15.17 -7.83
N LEU A 387 4.86 16.43 -7.43
CA LEU A 387 5.41 17.53 -8.23
C LEU A 387 6.93 17.38 -8.48
N ALA A 388 7.68 16.84 -7.53
CA ALA A 388 9.12 16.61 -7.64
C ALA A 388 9.52 15.35 -8.45
N ALA A 389 8.61 14.39 -8.62
CA ALA A 389 8.87 13.09 -9.26
C ALA A 389 9.47 13.21 -10.67
N ARG A 390 10.52 12.43 -10.98
CA ARG A 390 11.31 12.54 -12.22
C ARG A 390 11.18 11.35 -13.18
N GLU A 391 10.73 10.19 -12.70
CA GLU A 391 10.61 8.96 -13.48
C GLU A 391 9.31 8.19 -13.18
N GLU A 392 9.03 7.90 -11.90
CA GLU A 392 7.97 6.97 -11.50
C GLU A 392 7.23 7.40 -10.22
N ILE A 393 5.90 7.25 -10.21
CA ILE A 393 5.03 7.38 -9.03
C ILE A 393 4.26 6.08 -8.87
N PHE A 394 4.40 5.43 -7.72
CA PHE A 394 3.62 4.26 -7.33
C PHE A 394 2.62 4.63 -6.24
N ILE A 395 1.38 4.14 -6.32
CA ILE A 395 0.34 4.38 -5.31
C ILE A 395 -0.39 3.08 -4.97
N THR A 396 -0.50 2.76 -3.68
CA THR A 396 -1.49 1.81 -3.15
C THR A 396 -2.44 2.52 -2.20
N ASP A 397 -3.73 2.21 -2.34
CA ASP A 397 -4.78 2.63 -1.41
C ASP A 397 -5.82 1.51 -1.28
N TRP A 398 -6.51 1.50 -0.14
CA TRP A 398 -7.77 0.75 -0.01
C TRP A 398 -8.89 1.48 -0.75
N TRP A 399 -8.91 2.81 -0.65
CA TRP A 399 -9.79 3.69 -1.42
C TRP A 399 -9.03 4.94 -1.88
N LEU A 400 -9.15 5.29 -3.16
CA LEU A 400 -8.54 6.49 -3.73
C LEU A 400 -9.64 7.28 -4.44
N SER A 401 -9.89 8.50 -3.98
CA SER A 401 -10.84 9.44 -4.61
C SER A 401 -10.05 10.39 -5.52
N PRO A 402 -10.09 10.25 -6.85
CA PRO A 402 -9.24 11.04 -7.74
C PRO A 402 -9.41 12.55 -7.58
N GLU A 403 -10.60 13.00 -7.21
CA GLU A 403 -10.98 14.40 -7.04
C GLU A 403 -10.64 15.00 -5.66
N VAL A 404 -10.01 14.23 -4.75
CA VAL A 404 -9.53 14.76 -3.47
C VAL A 404 -8.51 15.88 -3.70
N MET A 405 -8.63 16.96 -2.94
CA MET A 405 -7.69 18.07 -2.96
C MET A 405 -6.68 17.91 -1.81
N LEU A 406 -5.40 17.92 -2.15
CA LEU A 406 -4.31 17.58 -1.22
C LEU A 406 -3.80 18.79 -0.41
N ILE A 407 -3.83 19.99 -1.02
CA ILE A 407 -3.41 21.26 -0.40
C ILE A 407 -4.64 22.19 -0.35
N ARG A 408 -4.87 22.85 0.80
CA ARG A 408 -6.14 23.55 1.13
C ARG A 408 -5.86 24.88 1.85
N PRO A 409 -6.81 25.85 1.93
CA PRO A 409 -8.22 25.82 1.47
C PRO A 409 -8.39 25.76 -0.05
N PHE A 410 -9.62 25.58 -0.53
CA PHE A 410 -9.91 25.54 -1.97
C PHE A 410 -9.52 26.86 -2.67
N GLY A 411 -8.90 26.75 -3.86
CA GLY A 411 -8.49 27.91 -4.64
C GLY A 411 -7.76 27.57 -5.94
N ASP A 412 -7.01 26.47 -5.96
CA ASP A 412 -6.37 25.92 -7.17
C ASP A 412 -6.83 24.48 -7.43
N ASP A 413 -7.64 24.26 -8.48
CA ASP A 413 -8.07 22.91 -8.90
C ASP A 413 -6.88 22.03 -9.31
N SER A 414 -5.74 22.62 -9.71
CA SER A 414 -4.54 21.88 -10.10
C SER A 414 -3.95 21.05 -8.95
N MET A 415 -4.26 21.40 -7.69
CA MET A 415 -3.91 20.65 -6.48
C MET A 415 -4.81 19.44 -6.17
N ARG A 416 -5.80 19.12 -7.03
CA ARG A 416 -6.49 17.82 -6.98
C ARG A 416 -5.57 16.70 -7.44
N LEU A 417 -5.67 15.55 -6.78
CA LEU A 417 -4.85 14.37 -7.07
C LEU A 417 -4.86 13.96 -8.56
N TYR A 418 -6.03 13.95 -9.21
CA TYR A 418 -6.12 13.63 -10.64
C TYR A 418 -5.42 14.64 -11.55
N ASN A 419 -5.33 15.92 -11.17
CA ASN A 419 -4.69 16.98 -11.95
C ASN A 419 -3.17 16.92 -11.80
N LEU A 420 -2.69 16.77 -10.56
CA LEU A 420 -1.27 16.56 -10.26
C LEU A 420 -0.73 15.34 -11.03
N LEU A 421 -1.38 14.17 -10.89
CA LEU A 421 -0.97 12.94 -11.58
C LEU A 421 -1.12 13.05 -13.11
N GLY A 422 -2.17 13.73 -13.60
CA GLY A 422 -2.37 13.99 -15.03
C GLY A 422 -1.25 14.83 -15.64
N LYS A 423 -0.92 15.96 -15.00
CA LYS A 423 0.16 16.87 -15.38
C LYS A 423 1.50 16.13 -15.45
N ARG A 424 1.90 15.45 -14.37
CA ARG A 424 3.17 14.69 -14.34
C ARG A 424 3.20 13.59 -15.40
N ALA A 425 2.09 12.90 -15.64
CA ALA A 425 2.01 11.87 -16.67
C ALA A 425 2.13 12.40 -18.11
N GLU A 426 1.58 13.58 -18.39
CA GLU A 426 1.77 14.27 -19.67
C GLU A 426 3.15 14.94 -19.81
N GLU A 427 3.82 15.29 -18.71
CA GLU A 427 5.22 15.71 -18.69
C GLU A 427 6.16 14.51 -18.94
N GLY A 428 5.78 13.29 -18.54
CA GLY A 428 6.44 12.03 -18.91
C GLY A 428 6.55 10.99 -17.78
N ILE A 429 6.19 11.37 -16.55
CA ILE A 429 6.32 10.52 -15.37
C ILE A 429 5.37 9.32 -15.48
N HIS A 430 5.85 8.10 -15.21
CA HIS A 430 4.97 6.93 -15.15
C HIS A 430 4.19 6.89 -13.84
N VAL A 431 2.87 6.73 -13.89
CA VAL A 431 2.01 6.65 -12.69
C VAL A 431 1.35 5.29 -12.62
N TYR A 432 1.71 4.49 -11.61
CA TYR A 432 1.21 3.13 -11.41
C TYR A 432 0.37 3.05 -10.13
N VAL A 433 -0.90 2.71 -10.28
CA VAL A 433 -1.87 2.71 -9.17
C VAL A 433 -2.45 1.31 -8.98
N MET A 434 -2.45 0.83 -7.73
CA MET A 434 -3.13 -0.39 -7.32
C MET A 434 -4.14 -0.10 -6.23
N VAL A 435 -5.42 -0.20 -6.55
CA VAL A 435 -6.52 -0.07 -5.58
C VAL A 435 -7.16 -1.41 -5.27
N PHE A 436 -7.72 -1.53 -4.07
CA PHE A 436 -8.64 -2.62 -3.75
C PHE A 436 -9.81 -2.64 -4.76
N LYS A 437 -10.22 -3.84 -5.19
CA LYS A 437 -11.46 -4.03 -5.95
C LYS A 437 -12.58 -4.38 -4.96
N ASP A 438 -13.34 -3.36 -4.61
CA ASP A 438 -14.61 -3.46 -3.90
C ASP A 438 -15.61 -4.41 -4.58
N ILE A 439 -16.55 -4.91 -3.76
CA ILE A 439 -17.83 -5.44 -4.21
C ILE A 439 -18.82 -4.31 -3.93
N VAL A 440 -19.35 -3.67 -4.97
CA VAL A 440 -20.13 -2.42 -4.86
C VAL A 440 -21.37 -2.59 -3.97
N GLN A 441 -21.98 -3.78 -3.97
CA GLN A 441 -23.12 -4.15 -3.12
C GLN A 441 -22.77 -4.33 -1.63
N VAL A 442 -21.49 -4.30 -1.26
CA VAL A 442 -20.98 -4.53 0.11
C VAL A 442 -20.22 -3.31 0.64
N VAL A 443 -19.47 -2.61 -0.22
CA VAL A 443 -18.75 -1.38 0.15
C VAL A 443 -18.82 -0.38 -1.01
N GLY A 444 -19.35 0.82 -0.75
CA GLY A 444 -19.61 1.87 -1.76
C GLY A 444 -18.38 2.60 -2.32
N LEU A 445 -17.20 1.97 -2.34
CA LEU A 445 -15.95 2.63 -2.76
C LEU A 445 -15.94 2.98 -4.25
N ASN A 446 -16.58 2.13 -5.08
CA ASN A 446 -16.61 2.22 -6.54
C ASN A 446 -15.20 2.53 -7.11
N SER A 447 -14.25 1.60 -6.88
CA SER A 447 -12.90 1.71 -7.44
C SER A 447 -12.88 1.65 -8.99
N TRP A 448 -14.03 1.43 -9.64
CA TRP A 448 -14.18 1.55 -11.09
C TRP A 448 -14.14 3.00 -11.54
N HIS A 449 -14.88 3.90 -10.89
CA HIS A 449 -14.75 5.36 -11.07
C HIS A 449 -13.29 5.79 -10.95
N THR A 450 -12.64 5.44 -9.84
CA THR A 450 -11.20 5.69 -9.60
C THR A 450 -10.33 5.31 -10.80
N LYS A 451 -10.55 4.10 -11.34
CA LYS A 451 -9.83 3.61 -12.51
C LYS A 451 -10.16 4.39 -13.79
N VAL A 452 -11.42 4.67 -14.05
CA VAL A 452 -11.86 5.37 -15.27
C VAL A 452 -11.36 6.82 -15.27
N LYS A 453 -11.58 7.55 -14.17
CA LYS A 453 -11.19 8.96 -14.02
C LYS A 453 -9.68 9.14 -14.13
N LEU A 454 -8.87 8.31 -13.47
CA LEU A 454 -7.40 8.41 -13.57
C LEU A 454 -6.88 8.06 -14.98
N LEU A 455 -7.47 7.08 -15.66
CA LEU A 455 -7.02 6.70 -17.02
C LEU A 455 -7.33 7.76 -18.10
N THR A 456 -8.26 8.69 -17.88
CA THR A 456 -8.53 9.78 -18.84
C THR A 456 -7.60 10.99 -18.67
N LYS A 457 -6.80 11.06 -17.59
CA LYS A 457 -5.98 12.25 -17.25
C LYS A 457 -4.58 12.29 -17.87
N SER A 458 -4.21 11.26 -18.64
CA SER A 458 -3.08 11.31 -19.57
C SER A 458 -3.53 10.83 -20.95
N PRO A 459 -4.24 11.66 -21.74
CA PRO A 459 -4.81 11.23 -23.02
C PRO A 459 -3.75 11.01 -24.11
N ASN A 460 -2.63 11.75 -24.09
CA ASN A 460 -1.63 11.69 -25.15
C ASN A 460 -0.57 10.63 -24.84
N LYS A 461 0.12 10.75 -23.70
CA LYS A 461 1.17 9.80 -23.30
C LYS A 461 0.62 8.48 -22.77
N LYS A 462 -0.55 8.52 -22.11
CA LYS A 462 -1.21 7.35 -21.49
C LYS A 462 -0.34 6.72 -20.41
N ASN A 463 0.39 7.54 -19.67
CA ASN A 463 1.39 7.10 -18.68
C ASN A 463 0.80 6.74 -17.30
N ILE A 464 -0.49 6.98 -17.09
CA ILE A 464 -1.24 6.49 -15.92
C ILE A 464 -1.74 5.07 -16.16
N LYS A 465 -1.52 4.16 -15.21
CA LYS A 465 -1.91 2.73 -15.28
C LYS A 465 -2.57 2.29 -13.97
N VAL A 466 -3.84 1.86 -14.02
CA VAL A 466 -4.59 1.42 -12.82
C VAL A 466 -4.93 -0.07 -12.85
N ILE A 467 -4.52 -0.80 -11.81
CA ILE A 467 -4.94 -2.18 -11.51
C ILE A 467 -5.92 -2.17 -10.34
N ARG A 468 -6.97 -3.02 -10.41
CA ARG A 468 -7.90 -3.29 -9.30
C ARG A 468 -7.77 -4.77 -8.91
N HIS A 469 -7.62 -5.09 -7.63
CA HIS A 469 -7.42 -6.47 -7.14
C HIS A 469 -8.12 -6.67 -5.78
N PRO A 470 -8.71 -7.84 -5.43
CA PRO A 470 -8.71 -9.15 -6.13
C PRO A 470 -9.63 -9.26 -7.35
N ASN A 471 -9.78 -10.46 -7.90
CA ASN A 471 -10.92 -10.81 -8.73
C ASN A 471 -11.79 -11.77 -7.93
N HIS A 472 -13.04 -11.38 -7.70
CA HIS A 472 -14.02 -12.11 -6.90
C HIS A 472 -14.56 -13.32 -7.69
N SER A 473 -13.74 -14.36 -7.80
CA SER A 473 -14.06 -15.61 -8.48
C SER A 473 -13.95 -16.78 -7.50
N VAL A 474 -15.06 -17.49 -7.28
CA VAL A 474 -15.12 -18.61 -6.33
C VAL A 474 -14.36 -19.80 -6.92
N VAL A 475 -13.11 -19.99 -6.50
CA VAL A 475 -12.32 -21.18 -6.81
C VAL A 475 -12.38 -22.15 -5.63
N PRO A 476 -12.94 -23.36 -5.79
CA PRO A 476 -12.93 -24.37 -4.74
C PRO A 476 -11.51 -24.70 -4.27
N GLY A 477 -11.31 -24.79 -2.95
CA GLY A 477 -9.98 -25.05 -2.39
C GLY A 477 -9.00 -23.87 -2.46
N THR A 478 -9.51 -22.64 -2.44
CA THR A 478 -8.78 -21.47 -1.94
C THR A 478 -9.62 -20.77 -0.89
N GLU A 479 -9.03 -20.37 0.23
CA GLU A 479 -9.65 -19.39 1.13
C GLU A 479 -10.00 -18.14 0.31
N SER A 480 -11.26 -17.71 0.38
CA SER A 480 -11.84 -16.84 -0.64
C SER A 480 -11.42 -15.39 -0.45
N SER A 481 -10.73 -14.83 -1.45
CA SER A 481 -10.40 -13.39 -1.53
C SER A 481 -11.63 -12.45 -1.67
N PHE A 482 -12.84 -12.98 -1.49
CA PHE A 482 -14.07 -12.20 -1.30
C PHE A 482 -14.10 -11.48 0.06
N LEU A 483 -13.45 -12.06 1.08
CA LEU A 483 -13.55 -11.60 2.47
C LEU A 483 -12.38 -10.68 2.89
N TYR A 484 -11.37 -10.55 2.04
CA TYR A 484 -10.10 -9.86 2.33
C TYR A 484 -9.81 -8.74 1.35
N SER A 485 -9.16 -7.67 1.84
CA SER A 485 -8.86 -6.47 1.07
C SER A 485 -7.36 -6.22 0.88
N HIS A 486 -7.05 -5.28 -0.01
CA HIS A 486 -5.74 -4.63 -0.04
C HIS A 486 -5.87 -3.36 0.77
N HIS A 487 -5.27 -3.35 1.95
CA HIS A 487 -5.49 -2.31 2.93
C HIS A 487 -4.28 -1.35 3.05
N GLU A 488 -3.15 -1.69 2.45
CA GLU A 488 -1.93 -0.89 2.51
C GLU A 488 -2.04 0.48 1.78
N LYS A 489 -1.75 1.57 2.51
CA LYS A 489 -1.66 2.93 1.97
C LYS A 489 -0.20 3.32 1.79
N THR A 490 0.23 3.49 0.54
CA THR A 490 1.62 3.89 0.22
C THR A 490 1.69 4.79 -1.01
N VAL A 491 2.56 5.79 -0.98
CA VAL A 491 2.96 6.56 -2.17
C VAL A 491 4.48 6.51 -2.27
N VAL A 492 5.00 6.07 -3.42
CA VAL A 492 6.45 5.97 -3.64
C VAL A 492 6.85 6.79 -4.86
N ILE A 493 7.79 7.73 -4.65
CA ILE A 493 8.34 8.62 -5.66
C ILE A 493 9.73 8.12 -6.06
N ASP A 494 9.93 7.89 -7.36
CA ASP A 494 11.18 7.50 -8.03
C ASP A 494 11.91 6.29 -7.43
N GLN A 495 11.21 5.46 -6.64
CA GLN A 495 11.77 4.40 -5.79
C GLN A 495 12.78 4.89 -4.74
N ARG A 496 12.71 6.18 -4.34
CA ARG A 496 13.65 6.84 -3.40
C ARG A 496 12.99 7.57 -2.22
N ILE A 497 11.72 7.95 -2.32
CA ILE A 497 10.93 8.51 -1.22
C ILE A 497 9.65 7.68 -1.09
N ALA A 498 9.30 7.20 0.11
CA ALA A 498 8.10 6.39 0.35
C ALA A 498 7.31 6.90 1.54
N PHE A 499 6.08 7.32 1.29
CA PHE A 499 5.04 7.66 2.26
C PHE A 499 4.29 6.38 2.66
N ILE A 500 4.07 6.18 3.96
CA ILE A 500 3.47 4.96 4.55
C ILE A 500 2.64 5.39 5.78
N GLY A 501 1.39 4.95 5.90
CA GLY A 501 0.54 5.33 7.04
C GLY A 501 -0.84 4.67 7.04
N GLY A 502 -1.74 5.17 7.88
CA GLY A 502 -3.17 4.83 7.87
C GLY A 502 -3.99 5.65 6.85
N ILE A 503 -3.41 6.75 6.36
CA ILE A 503 -4.10 7.78 5.57
C ILE A 503 -4.19 7.38 4.07
N ASP A 504 -5.38 6.93 3.65
CA ASP A 504 -5.75 6.73 2.24
C ASP A 504 -5.86 8.10 1.49
N LEU A 505 -5.54 8.14 0.20
CA LEU A 505 -5.75 9.32 -0.66
C LEU A 505 -7.20 9.45 -1.14
N CYS A 506 -8.13 9.61 -0.19
CA CYS A 506 -9.56 9.72 -0.46
C CYS A 506 -10.29 10.72 0.46
N TRP A 507 -11.60 10.85 0.26
CA TRP A 507 -12.42 11.82 1.00
C TRP A 507 -12.51 11.55 2.50
N GLY A 508 -12.60 12.63 3.27
CA GLY A 508 -12.73 12.65 4.73
C GLY A 508 -11.45 12.34 5.51
N ARG A 509 -10.33 12.01 4.84
CA ARG A 509 -9.02 11.70 5.47
C ARG A 509 -8.14 12.91 5.76
N TRP A 510 -8.40 14.02 5.08
CA TRP A 510 -7.72 15.28 5.35
C TRP A 510 -8.29 15.88 6.64
N ASP A 511 -7.45 16.26 7.59
CA ASP A 511 -7.86 17.01 8.78
C ASP A 511 -6.68 17.82 9.32
N THR A 512 -6.97 18.78 10.17
CA THR A 512 -5.99 19.63 10.87
C THR A 512 -5.86 19.23 12.34
N ASP A 513 -4.98 19.91 13.09
CA ASP A 513 -4.88 19.68 14.52
C ASP A 513 -6.08 20.18 15.34
N GLU A 514 -6.97 20.96 14.73
CA GLU A 514 -8.17 21.49 15.36
C GLU A 514 -9.38 20.53 15.30
N HIS A 515 -9.34 19.47 14.48
CA HIS A 515 -10.42 18.46 14.34
C HIS A 515 -11.83 19.06 14.18
N ARG A 516 -11.96 20.00 13.22
CA ARG A 516 -13.14 20.89 13.12
C ARG A 516 -14.42 20.14 12.76
N LEU A 517 -15.53 20.48 13.43
CA LEU A 517 -16.86 19.90 13.15
C LEU A 517 -17.61 20.64 12.02
N ILE A 518 -17.25 21.91 11.76
CA ILE A 518 -18.01 22.83 10.92
C ILE A 518 -17.13 23.37 9.77
N ASP A 519 -17.74 23.51 8.59
CA ASP A 519 -17.09 24.03 7.37
C ASP A 519 -18.12 24.73 6.45
N LEU A 520 -18.64 25.87 6.94
CA LEU A 520 -19.59 26.73 6.24
C LEU A 520 -18.84 27.78 5.37
N ALA A 521 -19.38 28.09 4.20
CA ALA A 521 -18.76 29.05 3.27
C ALA A 521 -18.90 30.51 3.73
N ASP A 522 -20.07 30.87 4.28
CA ASP A 522 -20.31 32.20 4.85
C ASP A 522 -19.68 32.34 6.24
N LYS A 523 -18.77 33.31 6.39
CA LYS A 523 -18.13 33.67 7.68
C LYS A 523 -19.00 34.54 8.59
N ASN A 524 -20.29 34.69 8.28
CA ASN A 524 -21.25 35.33 9.17
C ASN A 524 -21.55 34.38 10.33
N VAL A 525 -20.68 34.41 11.35
CA VAL A 525 -20.87 33.67 12.60
C VAL A 525 -22.19 34.11 13.22
N VAL A 526 -23.18 33.22 13.19
CA VAL A 526 -24.36 33.34 14.03
C VAL A 526 -23.88 33.06 15.45
N GLU A 527 -23.68 34.12 16.24
CA GLU A 527 -23.46 34.01 17.68
C GLU A 527 -24.58 33.20 18.33
N LEU A 528 -24.36 32.62 19.52
CA LEU A 528 -25.46 32.00 20.27
C LEU A 528 -26.61 33.02 20.35
N GLN A 529 -27.81 32.62 19.93
CA GLN A 529 -29.00 33.46 20.07
C GLN A 529 -29.41 33.49 21.53
N LEU A 530 -28.72 34.34 22.30
CA LEU A 530 -29.03 34.60 23.69
C LEU A 530 -30.44 35.18 23.78
N PRO A 531 -31.33 34.64 24.63
CA PRO A 531 -32.57 35.31 24.99
C PRO A 531 -32.22 36.70 25.52
N SER A 532 -32.65 37.76 24.83
CA SER A 532 -32.37 39.13 25.22
C SER A 532 -32.90 39.39 26.63
N GLU A 533 -32.03 39.84 27.53
CA GLU A 533 -32.45 40.25 28.87
C GLU A 533 -33.52 41.35 28.74
N THR A 534 -34.76 41.05 29.14
CA THR A 534 -35.81 42.05 29.29
C THR A 534 -35.55 42.87 30.55
N THR A 535 -34.56 43.75 30.48
CA THR A 535 -34.27 44.78 31.46
C THR A 535 -35.41 45.81 31.48
N GLY A 536 -36.48 45.46 32.19
CA GLY A 536 -37.55 46.41 32.48
C GLY A 536 -36.99 47.59 33.27
N GLN A 537 -36.79 48.73 32.60
CA GLN A 537 -36.37 49.96 33.24
C GLN A 537 -37.49 50.45 34.18
N PRO A 538 -37.21 50.73 35.45
CA PRO A 538 -37.94 51.75 36.19
C PRO A 538 -37.65 53.12 35.56
N GLU A 539 -38.61 54.03 35.59
CA GLU A 539 -38.45 55.38 35.05
C GLU A 539 -37.65 56.26 36.03
N ASP A 540 -36.67 57.02 35.52
CA ASP A 540 -35.90 58.00 36.29
C ASP A 540 -36.71 59.29 36.53
N GLU A 541 -37.23 59.49 37.74
CA GLU A 541 -37.52 60.84 38.25
C GLU A 541 -36.41 61.24 39.24
N ALA A 542 -35.65 62.28 38.89
CA ALA A 542 -34.48 62.72 39.64
C ALA A 542 -34.78 63.93 40.53
N GLU A 543 -34.41 63.85 41.82
CA GLU A 543 -34.12 65.05 42.61
C GLU A 543 -32.98 64.83 43.61
N LYS A 544 -32.67 65.84 44.43
CA LYS A 544 -31.28 66.12 44.85
C LYS A 544 -31.01 65.94 46.36
N GLU A 545 -29.70 66.07 46.64
CA GLU A 545 -29.09 66.72 47.82
C GLU A 545 -28.72 65.89 49.08
N GLN A 546 -27.43 66.06 49.42
CA GLN A 546 -26.87 66.24 50.77
C GLN A 546 -26.83 65.08 51.80
N ALA A 547 -25.66 64.42 51.79
CA ALA A 547 -24.65 64.52 52.87
C ALA A 547 -24.71 63.62 54.14
N THR A 548 -23.58 63.65 54.84
CA THR A 548 -23.31 63.17 56.22
C THR A 548 -23.44 61.66 56.53
N ALA A 549 -22.30 60.97 56.36
CA ALA A 549 -21.47 60.44 57.45
C ALA A 549 -21.98 59.32 58.39
N ASP A 550 -21.09 58.31 58.53
CA ASP A 550 -20.38 57.91 59.77
C ASP A 550 -20.58 56.50 60.36
N THR A 551 -19.55 56.07 61.08
CA THR A 551 -19.47 54.96 62.05
C THR A 551 -19.61 53.50 61.59
N THR A 552 -18.51 52.98 61.02
CA THR A 552 -17.81 51.79 61.58
C THR A 552 -17.60 51.91 63.11
N PRO A 553 -17.45 50.83 63.93
CA PRO A 553 -16.22 50.02 63.85
C PRO A 553 -16.21 48.53 64.34
N GLU A 554 -15.39 47.74 63.64
CA GLU A 554 -14.28 46.90 64.16
C GLU A 554 -14.39 45.49 64.82
N ILE A 555 -13.32 44.73 64.49
CA ILE A 555 -12.55 43.74 65.27
C ILE A 555 -13.12 42.32 65.52
N ALA A 556 -12.73 41.40 64.62
CA ALA A 556 -11.74 40.31 64.82
C ALA A 556 -11.65 39.61 66.22
N GLN A 557 -11.32 38.32 66.34
CA GLN A 557 -10.10 37.67 65.80
C GLN A 557 -10.19 36.13 65.71
N ASN A 558 -9.38 35.58 64.79
CA ASN A 558 -8.60 34.33 64.81
C ASN A 558 -9.26 32.95 65.09
N ALA A 559 -8.68 31.94 64.48
CA ALA A 559 -8.93 30.52 64.73
C ALA A 559 -7.90 29.93 65.70
N ASP A 560 -8.19 28.74 66.23
CA ASP A 560 -7.23 27.62 66.14
C ASP A 560 -7.94 26.25 66.31
N LEU A 561 -7.20 25.14 66.12
CA LEU A 561 -7.76 23.81 65.86
C LEU A 561 -8.01 22.89 67.08
N GLU A 562 -8.83 21.86 66.80
CA GLU A 562 -8.57 20.43 67.04
C GLU A 562 -9.35 19.62 68.11
N ASN A 563 -9.64 18.37 67.70
CA ASN A 563 -9.83 17.13 68.48
C ASN A 563 -11.18 16.68 69.13
N THR A 564 -12.01 16.04 68.29
CA THR A 564 -12.42 14.60 68.38
C THR A 564 -13.36 14.06 69.49
N VAL A 565 -14.14 13.02 69.10
CA VAL A 565 -14.82 11.96 69.92
C VAL A 565 -16.30 12.17 70.35
N SER A 566 -17.18 11.54 69.57
CA SER A 566 -18.36 10.71 69.98
C SER A 566 -19.47 11.27 70.90
N SER A 567 -20.71 11.14 70.41
CA SER A 567 -21.80 10.65 71.27
C SER A 567 -22.79 9.71 70.54
N LYS A 568 -22.96 8.51 71.13
CA LYS A 568 -24.22 7.84 71.56
C LYS A 568 -25.40 7.76 70.55
N SER A 569 -25.92 6.59 70.15
CA SER A 569 -26.55 5.48 70.92
C SER A 569 -27.80 5.95 71.71
N LEU A 570 -29.04 5.52 71.45
CA LEU A 570 -29.71 4.20 71.59
C LEU A 570 -31.17 4.38 71.08
N SER A 571 -32.09 3.42 70.83
CA SER A 571 -32.26 1.94 70.94
C SER A 571 -33.49 1.55 70.04
N LYS A 572 -34.10 0.35 69.94
CA LYS A 572 -34.21 -0.88 70.75
C LYS A 572 -34.36 -2.15 69.87
N GLU A 573 -33.72 -3.23 70.32
CA GLU A 573 -34.26 -4.56 70.71
C GLU A 573 -35.73 -4.94 70.36
N ILE A 574 -36.15 -6.22 70.22
CA ILE A 574 -35.54 -7.58 70.16
C ILE A 574 -36.65 -8.54 69.61
N VAL A 575 -36.30 -9.74 69.11
CA VAL A 575 -37.00 -11.07 69.25
C VAL A 575 -36.78 -11.97 68.02
N ASN A 576 -36.18 -13.13 68.29
CA ASN A 576 -36.25 -14.43 67.58
C ASN A 576 -36.66 -15.46 68.69
N PRO A 577 -37.02 -16.76 68.47
CA PRO A 577 -36.90 -17.57 67.25
C PRO A 577 -38.10 -18.53 66.96
N ALA A 578 -37.99 -19.35 65.90
CA ALA A 578 -38.54 -20.72 65.83
C ALA A 578 -37.88 -21.58 64.73
N LYS A 579 -38.06 -22.90 64.76
CA LYS A 579 -37.58 -23.90 63.77
C LYS A 579 -38.59 -25.06 63.65
N LEU A 580 -38.30 -25.99 62.73
CA LEU A 580 -38.84 -27.37 62.58
C LEU A 580 -40.24 -27.48 61.89
N ASP A 581 -40.55 -28.51 61.08
CA ASP A 581 -39.75 -29.70 60.68
C ASP A 581 -40.20 -30.42 59.38
N GLN A 582 -39.28 -31.25 58.84
CA GLN A 582 -39.47 -32.66 58.41
C GLN A 582 -39.79 -33.14 56.96
N GLN A 583 -39.06 -34.22 56.58
CA GLN A 583 -39.32 -35.32 55.61
C GLN A 583 -38.99 -35.10 54.09
N LYS A 584 -38.40 -36.06 53.34
CA LYS A 584 -37.66 -37.32 53.68
C LYS A 584 -36.87 -37.92 52.47
N LYS A 585 -35.83 -38.72 52.77
CA LYS A 585 -35.22 -39.86 52.02
C LYS A 585 -34.43 -39.68 50.70
N ASP A 586 -33.13 -40.00 50.78
CA ASP A 586 -32.40 -41.09 50.10
C ASP A 586 -32.82 -41.53 48.66
N SER A 587 -31.91 -41.68 47.69
CA SER A 587 -30.87 -42.73 47.76
C SER A 587 -29.76 -42.68 46.67
N SER A 588 -28.52 -42.68 47.16
CA SER A 588 -27.23 -43.20 46.65
C SER A 588 -27.08 -44.03 45.35
N LEU A 589 -25.90 -43.86 44.72
CA LEU A 589 -25.07 -44.85 43.99
C LEU A 589 -25.62 -45.38 42.63
N LYS A 590 -24.82 -45.58 41.57
CA LYS A 590 -23.42 -46.07 41.51
C LYS A 590 -22.73 -45.67 40.18
N ALA A 591 -21.40 -45.69 40.14
CA ALA A 591 -20.62 -45.65 38.90
C ALA A 591 -20.32 -47.07 38.38
N ASN A 592 -19.88 -47.19 37.12
CA ASN A 592 -18.91 -48.21 36.74
C ASN A 592 -18.08 -47.81 35.50
N GLN A 593 -16.88 -48.38 35.39
CA GLN A 593 -15.89 -48.09 34.33
C GLN A 593 -15.84 -49.22 33.29
N ASN A 594 -15.38 -48.90 32.08
CA ASN A 594 -14.33 -49.58 31.28
C ASN A 594 -14.41 -49.06 29.83
N GLN A 595 -13.38 -48.44 29.25
CA GLN A 595 -12.05 -48.97 28.86
C GLN A 595 -12.05 -49.91 27.63
N ASN A 596 -11.46 -49.35 26.56
CA ASN A 596 -10.36 -49.93 25.76
C ASN A 596 -10.61 -50.80 24.51
N VAL A 597 -9.76 -50.50 23.51
CA VAL A 597 -9.08 -51.39 22.53
C VAL A 597 -9.69 -51.60 21.11
N ASN A 598 -9.09 -50.86 20.17
CA ASN A 598 -8.48 -51.25 18.88
C ASN A 598 -9.29 -51.58 17.59
N ASP A 599 -8.89 -50.84 16.54
CA ASP A 599 -8.38 -51.26 15.22
C ASP A 599 -9.28 -51.80 14.07
N GLU A 600 -9.01 -51.20 12.90
CA GLU A 600 -9.05 -51.69 11.50
C GLU A 600 -10.18 -52.62 11.00
N ALA A 601 -10.95 -52.13 10.01
CA ALA A 601 -10.79 -52.57 8.62
C ALA A 601 -11.65 -51.81 7.57
N ILE A 602 -11.08 -51.69 6.38
CA ILE A 602 -11.56 -51.08 5.14
C ILE A 602 -12.95 -51.58 4.65
N THR A 603 -13.79 -50.67 4.15
CA THR A 603 -14.53 -50.91 2.89
C THR A 603 -14.92 -49.60 2.18
N ASN A 604 -14.64 -49.52 0.87
CA ASN A 604 -15.09 -48.39 0.03
C ASN A 604 -16.57 -48.55 -0.34
N ASN A 605 -17.29 -47.44 -0.49
CA ASN A 605 -18.25 -47.35 -1.59
C ASN A 605 -18.43 -45.93 -2.13
N ASN A 606 -18.73 -45.80 -3.42
CA ASN A 606 -18.77 -44.53 -4.13
C ASN A 606 -20.13 -43.83 -4.00
N ASN A 607 -20.14 -42.51 -3.78
CA ASN A 607 -21.27 -41.64 -4.16
C ASN A 607 -20.82 -40.16 -4.21
N ASN A 608 -20.20 -39.75 -5.32
CA ASN A 608 -19.63 -38.40 -5.47
C ASN A 608 -19.88 -37.78 -6.87
N LEU A 609 -21.00 -38.12 -7.53
CA LEU A 609 -21.44 -37.49 -8.80
C LEU A 609 -22.73 -36.66 -8.67
N THR A 610 -23.62 -36.95 -7.74
CA THR A 610 -24.95 -36.30 -7.64
C THR A 610 -24.89 -34.86 -7.12
N LYS A 611 -24.10 -34.59 -6.06
CA LYS A 611 -24.01 -33.26 -5.42
C LYS A 611 -23.52 -32.13 -6.34
N SER A 612 -22.84 -32.44 -7.45
CA SER A 612 -22.40 -31.42 -8.40
C SER A 612 -23.56 -30.84 -9.23
N LEU A 613 -24.61 -31.62 -9.48
CA LEU A 613 -25.73 -31.19 -10.33
C LEU A 613 -26.74 -30.35 -9.55
N GLU A 614 -26.98 -30.72 -8.28
CA GLU A 614 -27.87 -30.02 -7.35
C GLU A 614 -27.42 -28.56 -7.14
N VAL A 615 -26.12 -28.32 -6.93
CA VAL A 615 -25.57 -26.97 -6.75
C VAL A 615 -25.68 -26.12 -8.02
N THR A 616 -25.43 -26.69 -9.20
CA THR A 616 -25.59 -25.95 -10.47
C THR A 616 -27.06 -25.60 -10.73
N ASN A 617 -28.00 -26.50 -10.41
CA ASN A 617 -29.42 -26.23 -10.54
C ASN A 617 -29.91 -25.19 -9.52
N PHE A 618 -29.43 -25.24 -8.28
CA PHE A 618 -29.73 -24.24 -7.24
C PHE A 618 -29.26 -22.82 -7.65
N ILE A 619 -28.05 -22.70 -8.21
CA ILE A 619 -27.53 -21.42 -8.74
C ILE A 619 -28.37 -20.93 -9.93
N ASN A 620 -28.83 -21.82 -10.81
CA ASN A 620 -29.69 -21.44 -11.94
C ASN A 620 -31.11 -21.04 -11.51
N GLU A 621 -31.67 -21.64 -10.45
CA GLU A 621 -32.95 -21.20 -9.86
C GLU A 621 -32.81 -19.86 -9.11
N LEU A 622 -31.69 -19.61 -8.41
CA LEU A 622 -31.38 -18.29 -7.86
C LEU A 622 -31.32 -17.22 -8.97
N ASN A 623 -30.56 -17.47 -10.04
CA ASN A 623 -30.45 -16.56 -11.19
C ASN A 623 -31.78 -16.32 -11.94
N LYS A 624 -32.74 -17.26 -11.86
CA LYS A 624 -34.12 -17.04 -12.36
C LYS A 624 -34.99 -16.25 -11.38
N THR A 625 -34.82 -16.49 -10.08
CA THR A 625 -35.58 -15.82 -9.02
C THR A 625 -35.19 -14.35 -8.93
N GLU A 626 -33.89 -14.05 -9.02
CA GLU A 626 -33.32 -12.70 -9.11
C GLU A 626 -33.88 -11.93 -10.32
N ARG A 627 -34.00 -12.57 -11.48
CA ARG A 627 -34.63 -11.99 -12.69
C ARG A 627 -36.16 -11.86 -12.62
N LYS A 628 -36.82 -12.54 -11.69
CA LYS A 628 -38.25 -12.32 -11.39
C LYS A 628 -38.45 -11.20 -10.38
N LEU A 629 -37.58 -11.09 -9.38
CA LEU A 629 -37.60 -10.00 -8.40
C LEU A 629 -37.37 -8.65 -9.08
N LEU A 630 -36.37 -8.55 -9.97
CA LEU A 630 -36.13 -7.39 -10.86
C LEU A 630 -37.25 -7.11 -11.89
N ALA A 631 -38.37 -7.83 -11.83
CA ALA A 631 -39.58 -7.63 -12.63
C ALA A 631 -40.85 -7.50 -11.76
N GLN A 632 -40.69 -7.28 -10.44
CA GLN A 632 -41.78 -7.07 -9.49
C GLN A 632 -41.56 -5.86 -8.55
N GLU A 633 -40.57 -5.00 -8.83
CA GLU A 633 -40.24 -3.84 -7.97
C GLU A 633 -41.29 -2.71 -8.01
N ASP A 634 -42.20 -2.70 -9.00
CA ASP A 634 -43.25 -1.66 -9.15
C ASP A 634 -44.48 -1.84 -8.23
N LEU A 635 -44.64 -2.95 -7.49
CA LEU A 635 -45.87 -3.26 -6.73
C LEU A 635 -45.61 -3.91 -5.35
N ALA A 636 -44.88 -3.22 -4.45
CA ALA A 636 -44.59 -3.75 -3.10
C ALA A 636 -44.57 -2.74 -1.93
N GLU A 637 -44.98 -1.47 -2.10
CA GLU A 637 -45.09 -0.52 -0.99
C GLU A 637 -46.36 -0.71 -0.13
N GLN A 638 -46.34 -1.63 0.85
CA GLN A 638 -47.30 -1.58 1.98
C GLN A 638 -46.97 -2.45 3.23
N ARG A 639 -45.94 -2.03 4.00
CA ARG A 639 -45.81 -2.16 5.49
C ARG A 639 -45.87 -3.59 6.13
N PRO A 640 -45.53 -3.76 7.44
CA PRO A 640 -44.99 -2.80 8.40
C PRO A 640 -43.55 -3.10 8.89
N HIS A 641 -42.72 -2.05 8.98
CA HIS A 641 -41.43 -2.10 9.67
C HIS A 641 -41.58 -1.64 11.13
N VAL A 642 -41.24 -2.51 12.09
CA VAL A 642 -41.26 -2.17 13.54
C VAL A 642 -39.85 -1.94 14.10
N TYR A 643 -38.90 -2.85 13.86
CA TYR A 643 -37.59 -2.81 14.53
C TYR A 643 -36.50 -2.02 13.78
N LYS A 644 -36.45 -2.07 12.44
CA LYS A 644 -35.46 -1.33 11.62
C LYS A 644 -35.58 0.20 11.79
N ASN A 645 -36.77 0.67 12.15
CA ASN A 645 -37.04 2.08 12.42
C ASN A 645 -36.60 2.55 13.81
N LYS A 646 -36.45 1.65 14.81
CA LYS A 646 -36.16 2.08 16.19
C LYS A 646 -34.77 2.69 16.28
N TRP A 647 -33.72 1.98 15.87
CA TRP A 647 -32.34 2.49 15.93
C TRP A 647 -32.07 3.71 15.02
N LYS A 648 -32.60 3.74 13.78
CA LYS A 648 -32.47 4.94 12.94
C LYS A 648 -33.26 6.15 13.49
N LYS A 649 -34.37 5.93 14.21
CA LYS A 649 -35.02 7.01 14.98
C LYS A 649 -34.31 7.33 16.29
N MET A 650 -33.58 6.41 16.93
CA MET A 650 -32.81 6.69 18.15
C MET A 650 -31.65 7.64 17.85
N ILE A 651 -30.82 7.36 16.83
CA ILE A 651 -29.72 8.26 16.47
C ILE A 651 -30.27 9.64 16.02
N LYS A 652 -31.31 9.68 15.17
CA LYS A 652 -31.90 10.95 14.74
C LYS A 652 -32.63 11.74 15.84
N LYS A 653 -33.44 11.10 16.70
CA LYS A 653 -34.15 11.81 17.81
C LYS A 653 -33.23 12.27 18.94
N VAL A 654 -32.02 11.71 19.08
CA VAL A 654 -30.99 12.24 19.98
C VAL A 654 -30.40 13.56 19.45
N ARG A 655 -30.46 13.80 18.12
CA ARG A 655 -29.77 14.90 17.44
C ARG A 655 -30.69 16.02 16.91
N HIS A 656 -31.91 15.72 16.46
CA HIS A 656 -32.87 16.71 15.94
C HIS A 656 -34.29 16.48 16.46
N HIS A 657 -34.97 17.55 16.87
CA HIS A 657 -36.41 17.54 17.12
C HIS A 657 -37.05 18.94 17.04
N ASP A 658 -36.77 19.65 15.93
CA ASP A 658 -37.50 20.86 15.52
C ASP A 658 -38.20 20.60 14.18
N ASP A 659 -39.52 20.45 14.25
CA ASP A 659 -40.56 21.12 13.45
C ASP A 659 -41.90 20.40 13.66
N GLN A 660 -43.01 21.15 13.65
CA GLN A 660 -44.36 20.66 13.96
C GLN A 660 -45.19 20.38 12.71
N ASP A 661 -46.26 19.60 12.86
CA ASP A 661 -47.15 19.20 11.77
C ASP A 661 -47.82 20.40 11.07
N SER A 662 -47.84 20.36 9.73
CA SER A 662 -48.83 21.06 8.91
C SER A 662 -49.46 20.05 7.96
N SER A 663 -50.80 19.94 8.00
CA SER A 663 -51.60 19.01 7.18
C SER A 663 -51.57 19.33 5.68
N ASP A 664 -51.96 18.33 4.88
CA ASP A 664 -52.83 18.33 3.68
C ASP A 664 -52.93 19.67 2.89
N GLU A 665 -52.88 19.69 1.56
CA GLU A 665 -53.81 18.99 0.64
C GLU A 665 -53.13 18.51 -0.68
N ASP A 666 -53.79 17.59 -1.40
CA ASP A 666 -53.45 17.22 -2.78
C ASP A 666 -53.96 18.26 -3.79
N GLU A 667 -53.10 18.79 -4.68
CA GLU A 667 -53.52 19.49 -5.91
C GLU A 667 -53.02 18.79 -7.19
N GLU A 668 -53.86 18.80 -8.22
CA GLU A 668 -53.67 18.04 -9.46
C GLU A 668 -52.63 18.67 -10.41
N ILE A 669 -52.03 17.86 -11.30
CA ILE A 669 -51.13 18.32 -12.35
C ILE A 669 -51.90 18.49 -13.68
N PRO A 670 -52.10 19.72 -14.19
CA PRO A 670 -52.61 19.93 -15.54
C PRO A 670 -51.47 19.80 -16.55
N GLN A 671 -51.65 18.95 -17.57
CA GLN A 671 -50.77 18.91 -18.75
C GLN A 671 -51.19 20.01 -19.74
N HIS A 672 -50.24 20.76 -20.33
CA HIS A 672 -50.39 21.24 -21.72
C HIS A 672 -49.04 21.67 -22.36
N GLU A 673 -48.74 20.97 -23.45
CA GLU A 673 -48.16 21.35 -24.76
C GLU A 673 -47.21 22.57 -25.00
N PRO A 674 -46.31 22.49 -26.01
CA PRO A 674 -45.26 23.48 -26.30
C PRO A 674 -45.63 24.54 -27.37
N LEU A 675 -44.90 25.67 -27.37
CA LEU A 675 -44.64 26.70 -28.42
C LEU A 675 -44.07 27.96 -27.70
N ASP A 676 -43.21 28.86 -28.23
CA ASP A 676 -42.49 28.98 -29.52
C ASP A 676 -41.18 29.83 -29.34
N GLU A 677 -40.47 30.20 -30.42
CA GLU A 677 -39.08 30.72 -30.41
C GLU A 677 -38.79 32.17 -29.93
N THR A 678 -38.06 32.29 -28.80
CA THR A 678 -37.03 33.34 -28.48
C THR A 678 -37.46 34.83 -28.31
N PRO A 679 -36.72 35.62 -27.51
CA PRO A 679 -35.47 36.24 -27.99
C PRO A 679 -34.29 36.17 -27.00
N LYS A 680 -33.07 36.37 -27.50
CA LYS A 680 -31.83 36.36 -26.68
C LYS A 680 -31.75 37.60 -25.77
N THR A 681 -31.68 37.38 -24.47
CA THR A 681 -31.15 38.34 -23.49
C THR A 681 -29.94 37.73 -22.78
N ASN A 682 -29.11 38.57 -22.15
CA ASN A 682 -27.76 38.17 -21.74
C ASN A 682 -27.77 37.05 -20.69
N ILE A 683 -26.82 36.12 -20.82
CA ILE A 683 -26.44 35.21 -19.75
C ILE A 683 -25.89 36.06 -18.61
N GLY A 684 -26.70 36.29 -17.58
CA GLY A 684 -26.20 36.74 -16.29
C GLY A 684 -25.29 35.64 -15.73
N GLU A 685 -24.07 35.99 -15.37
CA GLU A 685 -23.11 35.05 -14.79
C GLU A 685 -23.72 34.44 -13.51
N THR A 686 -23.73 33.11 -13.41
CA THR A 686 -24.06 32.44 -12.14
C THR A 686 -23.09 32.96 -11.07
N PRO A 687 -23.58 33.51 -9.94
CA PRO A 687 -22.74 34.23 -9.01
C PRO A 687 -21.65 33.31 -8.47
N VAL A 688 -20.39 33.67 -8.75
CA VAL A 688 -19.22 32.93 -8.28
C VAL A 688 -19.08 33.18 -6.78
N VAL A 689 -19.67 32.27 -5.98
CA VAL A 689 -19.46 32.24 -4.53
C VAL A 689 -17.97 32.04 -4.29
N ASP A 690 -17.35 32.96 -3.54
CA ASP A 690 -15.90 32.98 -3.39
C ASP A 690 -15.43 31.95 -2.35
N ASN A 691 -15.48 30.66 -2.72
CA ASN A 691 -15.25 29.48 -1.88
C ASN A 691 -13.83 29.35 -1.26
N LYS A 692 -12.98 30.39 -1.35
CA LYS A 692 -11.60 30.46 -0.81
C LYS A 692 -11.47 30.19 0.69
N CYS A 693 -12.57 30.13 1.44
CA CYS A 693 -12.59 29.89 2.88
C CYS A 693 -12.97 28.46 3.29
N GLN A 694 -13.48 27.63 2.37
CA GLN A 694 -13.94 26.28 2.67
C GLN A 694 -12.78 25.28 2.69
N TYR A 695 -12.90 24.23 3.50
CA TYR A 695 -11.87 23.20 3.72
C TYR A 695 -12.26 21.80 3.26
N PHE A 696 -13.54 21.46 3.18
CA PHE A 696 -14.05 20.16 2.75
C PHE A 696 -15.14 20.38 1.70
N MET A 697 -14.92 20.04 0.43
CA MET A 697 -15.88 20.29 -0.67
C MET A 697 -16.67 19.04 -1.03
N GLY A 698 -17.99 19.18 -1.20
CA GLY A 698 -18.87 18.11 -1.67
C GLY A 698 -18.80 16.86 -0.79
N LYS A 699 -18.51 15.71 -1.40
CA LYS A 699 -18.37 14.42 -0.69
C LYS A 699 -17.32 14.43 0.41
N ASP A 700 -16.37 15.35 0.39
CA ASP A 700 -15.30 15.44 1.39
C ASP A 700 -15.79 15.89 2.78
N TYR A 701 -16.95 16.55 2.86
CA TYR A 701 -17.62 16.82 4.13
C TYR A 701 -18.44 15.58 4.55
N ALA A 702 -17.87 14.74 5.42
CA ALA A 702 -18.35 13.39 5.67
C ALA A 702 -18.62 13.08 7.16
N ASN A 703 -19.62 12.25 7.43
CA ASN A 703 -19.89 11.66 8.75
C ASN A 703 -20.48 10.24 8.59
N SER A 704 -19.66 9.23 8.83
CA SER A 704 -19.99 7.82 8.58
C SER A 704 -21.04 7.22 9.53
N TYR A 705 -21.38 7.88 10.63
CA TYR A 705 -22.50 7.45 11.49
C TYR A 705 -23.86 7.90 10.95
N GLU A 706 -23.91 9.07 10.28
CA GLU A 706 -25.12 9.59 9.68
C GLU A 706 -25.39 8.94 8.31
N LYS A 707 -24.37 8.86 7.45
CA LYS A 707 -24.53 8.34 6.09
C LYS A 707 -23.21 7.85 5.47
N ASP A 708 -23.27 6.73 4.75
CA ASP A 708 -22.18 6.29 3.87
C ASP A 708 -22.12 7.13 2.59
N PHE A 709 -20.99 7.05 1.87
CA PHE A 709 -20.79 7.78 0.62
C PHE A 709 -21.74 7.28 -0.49
N GLU A 710 -22.54 8.20 -1.03
CA GLU A 710 -23.47 7.95 -2.13
C GLU A 710 -23.19 8.88 -3.33
N PHE A 711 -23.47 8.36 -4.54
CA PHE A 711 -23.35 9.08 -5.82
C PHE A 711 -21.97 9.72 -6.03
N ILE A 712 -20.89 8.97 -5.82
CA ILE A 712 -19.51 9.49 -5.81
C ILE A 712 -19.05 10.17 -7.11
N GLU A 713 -19.74 9.90 -8.23
CA GLU A 713 -19.50 10.55 -9.53
C GLU A 713 -19.74 12.08 -9.45
N LYS A 714 -20.71 12.50 -8.62
CA LYS A 714 -21.08 13.89 -8.28
C LYS A 714 -20.23 14.40 -7.11
N PHE A 715 -18.90 14.38 -7.26
CA PHE A 715 -17.94 14.56 -6.16
C PHE A 715 -18.01 15.92 -5.44
N ASP A 716 -18.50 16.93 -6.14
CA ASP A 716 -18.66 18.33 -5.74
C ASP A 716 -20.01 18.61 -5.03
N GLU A 717 -20.99 17.71 -5.15
CA GLU A 717 -22.26 17.80 -4.44
C GLU A 717 -22.14 17.27 -2.99
N ASP A 718 -22.54 18.10 -2.03
CA ASP A 718 -22.75 17.69 -0.65
C ASP A 718 -23.79 16.56 -0.56
N TYR A 719 -23.64 15.68 0.42
CA TYR A 719 -24.58 14.58 0.70
C TYR A 719 -25.09 14.55 2.14
N LEU A 720 -24.66 15.54 2.93
CA LEU A 720 -25.05 15.89 4.29
C LEU A 720 -25.31 17.39 4.30
N ASP A 721 -26.35 17.86 5.00
CA ASP A 721 -26.56 19.29 5.18
C ASP A 721 -25.60 19.83 6.26
N ARG A 722 -24.67 20.68 5.85
CA ARG A 722 -23.67 21.33 6.72
C ARG A 722 -24.27 22.22 7.80
N LYS A 723 -25.53 22.67 7.66
CA LYS A 723 -26.20 23.54 8.63
C LYS A 723 -26.79 22.77 9.81
N SER A 724 -27.03 21.47 9.66
CA SER A 724 -27.63 20.60 10.69
C SER A 724 -26.71 19.46 11.13
N VAL A 725 -25.88 18.92 10.24
CA VAL A 725 -25.00 17.76 10.51
C VAL A 725 -23.54 18.19 10.59
N PRO A 726 -22.85 18.05 11.75
CA PRO A 726 -21.41 18.22 11.82
C PRO A 726 -20.67 17.07 11.11
N ARG A 727 -19.52 17.38 10.48
CA ARG A 727 -18.62 16.33 9.98
C ARG A 727 -18.00 15.54 11.13
N MET A 728 -17.61 14.31 10.85
CA MET A 728 -16.81 13.48 11.74
C MET A 728 -15.32 13.78 11.49
N PRO A 729 -14.55 14.26 12.49
CA PRO A 729 -13.12 14.47 12.33
C PRO A 729 -12.34 13.16 12.17
N TRP A 730 -11.15 13.24 11.59
CA TRP A 730 -10.32 12.09 11.24
C TRP A 730 -8.92 12.23 11.85
N HIS A 731 -8.63 11.45 12.89
CA HIS A 731 -7.31 11.38 13.52
C HIS A 731 -6.58 10.13 13.04
N ASP A 732 -5.41 10.34 12.46
CA ASP A 732 -4.66 9.31 11.73
C ASP A 732 -3.21 9.78 11.54
N GLU A 733 -2.31 8.83 11.31
CA GLU A 733 -0.88 9.10 11.22
C GLU A 733 -0.25 8.46 9.99
N ALA A 734 0.86 9.07 9.59
CA ALA A 734 1.72 8.55 8.56
C ALA A 734 3.17 8.93 8.84
N LEU A 735 4.07 8.36 8.07
CA LEU A 735 5.45 8.80 7.96
C LEU A 735 5.92 8.75 6.52
N VAL A 736 7.09 9.30 6.28
CA VAL A 736 7.84 9.17 5.04
C VAL A 736 9.26 8.78 5.37
N VAL A 737 9.82 7.89 4.56
CA VAL A 737 11.21 7.43 4.62
C VAL A 737 11.87 7.56 3.26
N THR A 738 13.19 7.73 3.25
CA THR A 738 13.99 7.87 2.03
C THR A 738 14.85 6.63 1.74
N GLY A 739 15.61 6.67 0.63
CA GLY A 739 16.76 5.79 0.41
C GLY A 739 16.40 4.32 0.17
N GLU A 740 17.15 3.43 0.81
CA GLU A 740 16.97 1.98 0.67
C GLU A 740 15.66 1.48 1.26
N ALA A 741 15.16 2.11 2.33
CA ALA A 741 13.85 1.74 2.91
C ALA A 741 12.70 2.13 1.98
N ALA A 742 12.80 3.28 1.30
CA ALA A 742 11.87 3.64 0.24
C ALA A 742 11.95 2.66 -0.95
N ARG A 743 13.15 2.18 -1.29
CA ARG A 743 13.40 1.16 -2.31
C ARG A 743 12.84 -0.21 -1.93
N ASP A 744 12.83 -0.57 -0.64
CA ASP A 744 12.17 -1.79 -0.14
C ASP A 744 10.63 -1.69 -0.22
N CYS A 745 10.06 -0.50 0.03
CA CYS A 745 8.64 -0.22 -0.23
C CYS A 745 8.31 -0.33 -1.73
N ALA A 746 9.12 0.30 -2.59
CA ALA A 746 9.02 0.16 -4.05
C ALA A 746 9.06 -1.33 -4.48
N ARG A 747 9.97 -2.12 -3.89
CA ARG A 747 10.13 -3.54 -4.17
C ARG A 747 8.90 -4.36 -3.77
N HIS A 748 8.19 -4.00 -2.69
CA HIS A 748 6.88 -4.60 -2.35
C HIS A 748 5.81 -4.25 -3.40
N PHE A 749 5.69 -2.97 -3.78
CA PHE A 749 4.77 -2.53 -4.84
C PHE A 749 5.01 -3.32 -6.14
N ILE A 750 6.26 -3.38 -6.59
CA ILE A 750 6.69 -4.07 -7.81
C ILE A 750 6.40 -5.58 -7.74
N GLN A 751 6.58 -6.21 -6.56
CA GLN A 751 6.29 -7.63 -6.36
C GLN A 751 4.78 -7.94 -6.55
N ARG A 752 3.91 -7.06 -6.04
CA ARG A 752 2.44 -7.13 -6.22
C ARG A 752 2.01 -6.77 -7.66
N TRP A 753 2.50 -5.66 -8.20
CA TRP A 753 2.19 -5.21 -9.57
C TRP A 753 2.49 -6.30 -10.59
N ASN A 754 3.68 -6.89 -10.52
CA ASN A 754 4.12 -7.90 -11.49
C ASN A 754 3.28 -9.18 -11.42
N ILE A 755 2.82 -9.63 -10.24
CA ILE A 755 1.92 -10.80 -10.14
C ILE A 755 0.49 -10.48 -10.60
N HIS A 756 -0.08 -9.32 -10.24
CA HIS A 756 -1.42 -8.93 -10.70
C HIS A 756 -1.45 -8.64 -12.21
N LYS A 757 -0.36 -8.10 -12.79
CA LYS A 757 -0.16 -8.05 -14.25
C LYS A 757 -0.11 -9.46 -14.85
N ALA A 758 0.62 -10.39 -14.26
CA ALA A 758 0.75 -11.74 -14.80
C ALA A 758 -0.57 -12.52 -14.82
N ASP A 759 -1.47 -12.24 -13.88
CA ASP A 759 -2.80 -12.84 -13.77
C ASP A 759 -3.82 -12.16 -14.70
N LYS A 760 -3.92 -10.81 -14.66
CA LYS A 760 -4.99 -10.05 -15.34
C LYS A 760 -4.59 -9.40 -16.67
N PHE A 761 -3.32 -9.09 -16.87
CA PHE A 761 -2.81 -8.28 -17.99
C PHE A 761 -1.62 -8.96 -18.70
N ARG A 762 -1.59 -10.30 -18.71
CA ARG A 762 -0.47 -11.14 -19.19
C ARG A 762 -0.05 -10.82 -20.62
N HIS A 763 -1.02 -10.60 -21.50
CA HIS A 763 -0.85 -10.35 -22.93
C HIS A 763 -1.04 -8.87 -23.31
N ASN A 764 -1.35 -8.00 -22.33
CA ASN A 764 -1.52 -6.58 -22.58
C ASN A 764 -0.17 -5.86 -22.42
N GLU A 765 0.41 -5.40 -23.54
CA GLU A 765 1.66 -4.62 -23.56
C GLU A 765 1.51 -3.22 -22.92
N SER A 766 0.30 -2.63 -22.91
CA SER A 766 0.10 -1.27 -22.40
C SER A 766 0.21 -1.14 -20.87
N TYR A 767 0.28 -2.27 -20.17
CA TYR A 767 0.72 -2.38 -18.78
C TYR A 767 2.11 -3.02 -18.79
N PRO A 768 3.20 -2.32 -18.44
CA PRO A 768 4.54 -2.92 -18.39
C PRO A 768 4.72 -3.81 -17.15
N TYR A 769 5.74 -4.67 -17.17
CA TYR A 769 6.33 -5.19 -15.93
C TYR A 769 7.31 -4.14 -15.41
N ILE A 770 7.29 -3.87 -14.11
CA ILE A 770 8.16 -2.86 -13.47
C ILE A 770 9.40 -3.56 -12.92
N LEU A 771 10.55 -2.86 -12.93
CA LEU A 771 11.84 -3.33 -12.42
C LEU A 771 12.24 -2.51 -11.18
N PRO A 772 12.79 -3.13 -10.13
CA PRO A 772 13.34 -2.35 -9.03
C PRO A 772 14.64 -1.66 -9.48
N LYS A 773 14.89 -0.48 -8.94
CA LYS A 773 16.21 0.17 -9.05
C LYS A 773 17.26 -0.60 -8.24
N SER A 774 18.51 -0.46 -8.67
CA SER A 774 19.71 -0.96 -7.98
C SER A 774 19.77 -0.39 -6.57
N TYR A 775 20.26 -1.17 -5.61
CA TYR A 775 20.58 -0.61 -4.29
C TYR A 775 21.86 0.23 -4.35
N ASP A 776 22.82 -0.19 -5.19
CA ASP A 776 24.04 0.53 -5.57
C ASP A 776 23.73 1.71 -6.57
N ASP A 777 22.72 2.56 -6.30
CA ASP A 777 22.34 3.74 -7.11
C ASP A 777 22.75 5.03 -6.39
N ASP A 778 23.96 5.52 -6.71
CA ASP A 778 24.69 6.62 -6.03
C ASP A 778 24.05 8.02 -6.15
N GLN A 779 22.90 8.16 -6.81
CA GLN A 779 22.18 9.44 -6.83
C GLN A 779 21.56 9.74 -5.47
N LEU A 780 22.35 10.43 -4.63
CA LEU A 780 21.89 11.08 -3.41
C LEU A 780 20.62 11.88 -3.67
N LEU A 781 19.66 11.76 -2.77
CA LEU A 781 18.56 12.71 -2.68
C LEU A 781 19.13 14.06 -2.27
N ASP A 782 18.89 15.09 -3.09
CA ASP A 782 19.26 16.45 -2.78
C ASP A 782 18.56 16.90 -1.49
N SER A 783 19.33 17.25 -0.48
CA SER A 783 18.82 17.69 0.83
C SER A 783 17.95 18.95 0.71
N SER A 784 18.15 19.80 -0.29
CA SER A 784 17.29 20.96 -0.54
C SER A 784 15.91 20.53 -1.06
N MET A 785 15.86 19.60 -2.01
CA MET A 785 14.63 18.99 -2.53
C MET A 785 13.89 18.20 -1.45
N LEU A 786 14.60 17.52 -0.55
CA LEU A 786 13.97 16.88 0.62
C LEU A 786 13.36 17.90 1.58
N CYS A 787 14.05 19.01 1.87
CA CYS A 787 13.48 20.09 2.69
C CYS A 787 12.27 20.76 2.01
N GLU A 788 12.28 20.93 0.69
CA GLU A 788 11.13 21.46 -0.08
C GLU A 788 9.91 20.54 0.03
N ILE A 789 10.08 19.24 -0.26
CA ILE A 789 9.01 18.23 -0.20
C ILE A 789 8.44 18.09 1.22
N LEU A 790 9.31 18.09 2.23
CA LEU A 790 8.96 17.73 3.61
C LEU A 790 8.61 18.94 4.50
N GLY A 791 8.93 20.16 4.07
CA GLY A 791 8.62 21.41 4.76
C GLY A 791 9.54 21.73 5.94
N GLU A 792 9.88 23.01 6.09
CA GLU A 792 10.88 23.51 7.05
C GLU A 792 10.51 23.31 8.53
N THR A 793 9.23 23.16 8.85
CA THR A 793 8.67 23.10 10.22
C THR A 793 9.24 21.98 11.09
N GLN A 794 9.76 20.92 10.47
CA GLN A 794 10.50 19.86 11.12
C GLN A 794 11.42 19.22 10.10
N LYS A 795 12.73 19.32 10.34
CA LYS A 795 13.76 18.73 9.47
C LYS A 795 13.65 17.20 9.47
N PRO A 796 14.01 16.51 8.37
CA PRO A 796 14.09 15.05 8.37
C PRO A 796 15.14 14.58 9.37
N ILE A 797 14.80 13.55 10.15
CA ILE A 797 15.64 12.99 11.21
C ILE A 797 16.27 11.69 10.69
N HIS A 798 17.54 11.42 11.01
CA HIS A 798 18.16 10.13 10.73
C HIS A 798 17.61 9.04 11.66
N VAL A 799 17.17 7.93 11.08
CA VAL A 799 16.65 6.75 11.77
C VAL A 799 17.22 5.47 11.16
N ASP A 800 17.19 4.37 11.90
CA ASP A 800 17.25 3.06 11.27
C ASP A 800 15.81 2.56 11.00
N ALA A 801 15.50 2.22 9.75
CA ALA A 801 14.16 1.84 9.30
C ALA A 801 14.10 0.41 8.75
N GLN A 802 13.01 -0.31 9.00
CA GLN A 802 12.75 -1.63 8.42
C GLN A 802 11.30 -1.74 7.94
N CYS A 803 11.10 -2.04 6.66
CA CYS A 803 9.79 -2.38 6.15
C CYS A 803 9.32 -3.74 6.69
N VAL A 804 8.05 -3.81 7.07
CA VAL A 804 7.36 -5.03 7.51
C VAL A 804 5.97 -5.07 6.89
N ARG A 805 5.43 -6.28 6.66
CA ARG A 805 4.15 -6.45 5.95
C ARG A 805 3.36 -7.68 6.39
N SER A 806 2.07 -7.63 6.07
CA SER A 806 1.17 -8.78 6.02
C SER A 806 0.95 -9.15 4.56
N ALA A 807 1.34 -10.37 4.16
CA ALA A 807 1.28 -10.81 2.77
C ALA A 807 1.19 -12.33 2.63
N SER A 808 0.52 -12.79 1.57
CA SER A 808 0.40 -14.22 1.25
C SER A 808 0.31 -14.49 -0.26
N PHE A 809 -0.06 -15.71 -0.62
CA PHE A 809 -0.20 -16.13 -2.01
C PHE A 809 -1.28 -15.35 -2.77
N TRP A 810 -2.40 -15.00 -2.13
CA TRP A 810 -3.48 -14.29 -2.84
C TRP A 810 -3.12 -12.82 -3.08
N SER A 811 -2.46 -12.16 -2.11
CA SER A 811 -2.19 -10.72 -2.14
C SER A 811 -0.86 -10.34 -2.80
N CYS A 812 0.17 -11.18 -2.68
CA CYS A 812 1.53 -10.91 -3.17
C CYS A 812 2.13 -12.07 -4.01
N GLY A 813 1.41 -13.17 -4.18
CA GLY A 813 1.88 -14.35 -4.93
C GLY A 813 2.94 -15.19 -4.21
N ILE A 814 3.26 -14.88 -2.95
CA ILE A 814 4.32 -15.55 -2.19
C ILE A 814 3.83 -16.89 -1.58
N ARG A 815 4.65 -17.93 -1.66
CA ARG A 815 4.32 -19.29 -1.20
C ARG A 815 4.36 -19.49 0.31
N THR A 816 5.07 -18.62 1.03
CA THR A 816 5.05 -18.56 2.50
C THR A 816 4.25 -17.34 2.92
N ILE A 817 3.31 -17.49 3.86
CA ILE A 817 2.69 -16.34 4.53
C ILE A 817 3.78 -15.52 5.23
N GLU A 818 3.65 -14.21 5.19
CA GLU A 818 4.46 -13.25 5.92
C GLU A 818 3.56 -12.40 6.82
N HIS A 819 3.89 -12.34 8.10
CA HIS A 819 3.18 -11.60 9.15
C HIS A 819 4.22 -10.80 9.96
N SER A 820 5.16 -10.15 9.25
CA SER A 820 6.32 -9.50 9.87
C SER A 820 5.93 -8.29 10.72
N ILE A 821 4.77 -7.69 10.45
CA ILE A 821 4.14 -6.67 11.31
C ILE A 821 3.83 -7.23 12.71
N GLN A 822 3.13 -8.36 12.80
CA GLN A 822 2.78 -8.98 14.08
C GLN A 822 4.03 -9.34 14.90
N ASN A 823 5.05 -9.88 14.22
CA ASN A 823 6.33 -10.23 14.84
C ASN A 823 7.07 -8.98 15.37
N ALA A 824 6.97 -7.84 14.69
CA ALA A 824 7.50 -6.57 15.16
C ALA A 824 6.73 -6.05 16.39
N TYR A 825 5.39 -5.98 16.33
CA TYR A 825 4.55 -5.58 17.46
C TYR A 825 4.87 -6.41 18.73
N ILE A 826 4.85 -7.74 18.63
CA ILE A 826 5.12 -8.63 19.77
C ILE A 826 6.54 -8.40 20.32
N HIS A 827 7.55 -8.30 19.45
CA HIS A 827 8.93 -8.05 19.88
C HIS A 827 9.07 -6.70 20.60
N MET A 828 8.48 -5.64 20.04
CA MET A 828 8.51 -4.30 20.64
C MET A 828 7.84 -4.31 22.02
N ILE A 829 6.64 -4.88 22.15
CA ILE A 829 5.91 -4.99 23.43
C ILE A 829 6.70 -5.80 24.47
N ASP A 830 7.29 -6.94 24.07
CA ASP A 830 8.11 -7.76 24.98
C ASP A 830 9.42 -7.05 25.38
N SER A 831 10.00 -6.25 24.47
CA SER A 831 11.23 -5.49 24.70
C SER A 831 11.05 -4.22 25.54
N ALA A 832 9.82 -3.69 25.64
CA ALA A 832 9.52 -2.44 26.32
C ALA A 832 9.99 -2.43 27.78
N GLN A 833 10.47 -1.29 28.27
CA GLN A 833 11.02 -1.12 29.62
C GLN A 833 10.18 -0.19 30.48
N HIS A 834 9.75 0.95 29.95
CA HIS A 834 9.16 2.06 30.69
C HIS A 834 7.70 2.32 30.29
N PHE A 835 7.41 2.44 28.99
CA PHE A 835 6.03 2.62 28.53
C PHE A 835 5.78 2.15 27.09
N ILE A 836 4.50 1.93 26.80
CA ILE A 836 3.98 1.71 25.45
C ILE A 836 2.84 2.72 25.21
N TYR A 837 2.83 3.32 24.02
CA TYR A 837 1.74 4.16 23.54
C TYR A 837 1.16 3.54 22.27
N ILE A 838 -0.15 3.42 22.18
CA ILE A 838 -0.88 2.85 21.03
C ILE A 838 -2.04 3.77 20.64
N GLU A 839 -2.12 4.11 19.35
CA GLU A 839 -3.33 4.62 18.71
C GLU A 839 -3.76 3.60 17.66
N ASN A 840 -4.98 3.09 17.74
CA ASN A 840 -5.45 2.08 16.78
C ASN A 840 -6.95 2.13 16.51
N GLN A 841 -7.34 1.96 15.25
CA GLN A 841 -8.74 1.83 14.83
C GLN A 841 -9.47 0.65 15.51
N PHE A 842 -8.76 -0.43 15.82
CA PHE A 842 -9.34 -1.63 16.46
C PHE A 842 -8.41 -2.22 17.52
N PHE A 843 -8.98 -2.91 18.50
CA PHE A 843 -8.23 -3.67 19.51
C PHE A 843 -8.90 -5.04 19.72
N ILE A 844 -8.66 -5.96 18.78
CA ILE A 844 -9.22 -7.31 18.75
C ILE A 844 -8.08 -8.32 18.92
N SER A 845 -7.87 -8.76 20.16
CA SER A 845 -6.83 -9.73 20.53
C SER A 845 -7.28 -10.49 21.78
N ILE A 846 -7.88 -11.66 21.56
CA ILE A 846 -8.48 -12.49 22.62
C ILE A 846 -7.62 -13.72 22.82
N ALA A 847 -7.07 -13.86 24.03
CA ALA A 847 -6.24 -15.01 24.39
C ALA A 847 -7.06 -16.31 24.48
N GLU A 848 -6.39 -17.43 24.26
CA GLU A 848 -6.94 -18.79 24.44
C GLU A 848 -8.17 -19.11 23.55
N ASP A 849 -8.58 -18.20 22.65
CA ASP A 849 -9.72 -18.35 21.76
C ASP A 849 -9.40 -19.25 20.54
N ILE A 850 -10.36 -20.05 20.08
CA ILE A 850 -10.16 -20.95 18.93
C ILE A 850 -10.25 -20.24 17.58
N THR A 851 -10.87 -19.06 17.51
CA THR A 851 -11.08 -18.26 16.29
C THR A 851 -10.06 -17.14 16.12
N ILE A 852 -9.75 -16.38 17.18
CA ILE A 852 -8.72 -15.31 17.16
C ILE A 852 -7.32 -15.93 17.26
N LYS A 853 -6.33 -15.39 16.54
CA LYS A 853 -4.99 -16.00 16.43
C LYS A 853 -3.82 -15.03 16.61
N ASN A 854 -4.07 -13.72 16.61
CA ASN A 854 -3.05 -12.72 16.90
C ASN A 854 -2.75 -12.64 18.41
N ASN A 855 -1.48 -12.41 18.76
CA ASN A 855 -0.98 -12.54 20.14
C ASN A 855 -0.60 -11.18 20.78
N ILE A 856 -1.27 -10.09 20.39
CA ILE A 856 -0.95 -8.73 20.88
C ILE A 856 -1.38 -8.55 22.34
N GLY A 857 -2.61 -8.96 22.69
CA GLY A 857 -3.08 -9.00 24.08
C GLY A 857 -2.25 -9.94 24.96
N ASP A 858 -1.69 -11.00 24.38
CA ASP A 858 -0.76 -11.92 25.06
C ASP A 858 0.64 -11.33 25.27
N ALA A 859 1.13 -10.48 24.38
CA ALA A 859 2.35 -9.71 24.61
C ALA A 859 2.14 -8.66 25.72
N LEU A 860 1.05 -7.89 25.65
CA LEU A 860 0.69 -6.89 26.66
C LEU A 860 0.50 -7.53 28.04
N PHE A 861 -0.24 -8.63 28.13
CA PHE A 861 -0.41 -9.39 29.37
C PHE A 861 0.94 -9.83 29.97
N ARG A 862 1.83 -10.41 29.15
CA ARG A 862 3.16 -10.85 29.60
C ARG A 862 4.03 -9.67 30.05
N ARG A 863 4.07 -8.57 29.30
CA ARG A 863 4.88 -7.38 29.65
C ARG A 863 4.39 -6.70 30.93
N ILE A 864 3.07 -6.50 31.07
CA ILE A 864 2.48 -5.88 32.26
C ILE A 864 2.69 -6.79 33.49
N ARG A 865 2.44 -8.10 33.36
CA ARG A 865 2.69 -9.07 34.44
C ARG A 865 4.17 -9.09 34.85
N ARG A 866 5.12 -8.95 33.90
CA ARG A 866 6.55 -8.80 34.21
C ARG A 866 6.80 -7.56 35.07
N ALA A 867 6.22 -6.41 34.69
CA ALA A 867 6.38 -5.17 35.44
C ALA A 867 5.86 -5.31 36.88
N HIS A 868 4.67 -5.88 37.04
CA HIS A 868 4.06 -6.09 38.36
C HIS A 868 4.90 -7.01 39.27
N ILE A 869 5.34 -8.17 38.75
CA ILE A 869 6.18 -9.12 39.50
C ILE A 869 7.52 -8.47 39.93
N ASN A 870 8.12 -7.68 39.04
CA ASN A 870 9.39 -7.00 39.29
C ASN A 870 9.23 -5.69 40.09
N LYS A 871 7.99 -5.23 40.35
CA LYS A 871 7.65 -3.90 40.89
C LYS A 871 8.22 -2.74 40.07
N GLU A 872 8.34 -2.92 38.76
CA GLU A 872 8.66 -1.87 37.80
C GLU A 872 7.48 -0.90 37.66
N LYS A 873 7.76 0.40 37.60
CA LYS A 873 6.76 1.36 37.10
C LYS A 873 6.72 1.24 35.57
N PHE A 874 5.55 0.89 35.05
CA PHE A 874 5.33 0.67 33.63
C PHE A 874 3.92 1.14 33.24
N ARG A 875 3.81 1.92 32.17
CA ARG A 875 2.54 2.50 31.70
C ARG A 875 2.21 2.07 30.27
N VAL A 876 0.95 1.76 30.00
CA VAL A 876 0.42 1.54 28.65
C VAL A 876 -0.76 2.47 28.44
N TYR A 877 -0.73 3.22 27.36
CA TYR A 877 -1.81 4.09 26.91
C TYR A 877 -2.36 3.53 25.60
N VAL A 878 -3.68 3.38 25.51
CA VAL A 878 -4.35 2.95 24.28
C VAL A 878 -5.47 3.94 23.93
N VAL A 879 -5.39 4.55 22.75
CA VAL A 879 -6.45 5.41 22.22
C VAL A 879 -7.14 4.69 21.06
N LEU A 880 -8.47 4.58 21.15
CA LEU A 880 -9.34 3.88 20.20
C LEU A 880 -10.46 4.82 19.72
N PRO A 881 -11.09 4.58 18.56
CA PRO A 881 -12.30 5.31 18.20
C PRO A 881 -13.43 4.89 19.15
N LEU A 882 -14.20 5.86 19.66
CA LEU A 882 -15.24 5.59 20.66
C LEU A 882 -16.30 4.59 20.17
N LEU A 883 -16.55 4.55 18.87
CA LEU A 883 -17.32 3.50 18.20
C LEU A 883 -16.60 3.06 16.92
N PRO A 884 -16.79 1.80 16.46
CA PRO A 884 -16.47 1.39 15.10
C PRO A 884 -17.23 2.24 14.07
N GLY A 885 -16.50 2.84 13.11
CA GLY A 885 -17.05 3.80 12.13
C GLY A 885 -17.83 3.14 11.00
N PHE A 886 -19.08 2.74 11.26
CA PHE A 886 -20.01 2.18 10.28
C PHE A 886 -21.42 2.74 10.46
N SER A 887 -22.14 2.98 9.35
CA SER A 887 -23.58 3.32 9.38
C SER A 887 -24.46 2.14 9.84
N ASN A 888 -23.98 0.91 9.65
CA ASN A 888 -24.71 -0.32 9.99
C ASN A 888 -24.49 -0.69 11.46
N VAL A 889 -25.48 -0.38 12.29
CA VAL A 889 -25.54 -0.69 13.74
C VAL A 889 -25.16 -2.15 14.06
N ASN A 890 -25.55 -3.13 13.24
CA ASN A 890 -25.20 -4.53 13.50
C ASN A 890 -23.69 -4.80 13.33
N ALA A 891 -23.02 -4.11 12.39
CA ALA A 891 -21.57 -4.17 12.24
C ALA A 891 -20.85 -3.47 13.40
N VAL A 892 -21.37 -2.32 13.87
CA VAL A 892 -20.88 -1.62 15.07
C VAL A 892 -20.94 -2.55 16.29
N GLN A 893 -22.07 -3.21 16.51
CA GLN A 893 -22.26 -4.17 17.61
C GLN A 893 -21.32 -5.39 17.50
N ALA A 894 -21.18 -5.98 16.31
CA ALA A 894 -20.28 -7.12 16.08
C ALA A 894 -18.81 -6.79 16.39
N VAL A 895 -18.32 -5.63 15.94
CA VAL A 895 -16.93 -5.22 16.20
C VAL A 895 -16.74 -4.81 17.66
N LEU A 896 -17.69 -4.08 18.24
CA LEU A 896 -17.67 -3.72 19.67
C LEU A 896 -17.62 -4.97 20.57
N TYR A 897 -18.37 -6.04 20.25
CA TYR A 897 -18.31 -7.31 20.97
C TYR A 897 -16.87 -7.87 21.07
N PHE A 898 -16.11 -7.86 19.96
CA PHE A 898 -14.74 -8.37 19.94
C PHE A 898 -13.73 -7.44 20.62
N ILE A 899 -13.92 -6.11 20.54
CA ILE A 899 -13.12 -5.13 21.30
C ILE A 899 -13.33 -5.35 22.81
N MET A 900 -14.58 -5.36 23.27
CA MET A 900 -14.92 -5.55 24.69
C MET A 900 -14.40 -6.89 25.21
N ARG A 901 -14.53 -7.99 24.44
CA ARG A 901 -13.95 -9.30 24.81
C ARG A 901 -12.43 -9.33 24.86
N SER A 902 -11.75 -8.42 24.18
CA SER A 902 -10.28 -8.30 24.24
C SER A 902 -9.84 -7.52 25.49
N ILE A 903 -10.61 -6.49 25.87
CA ILE A 903 -10.27 -5.58 26.97
C ILE A 903 -10.75 -6.13 28.33
N ASN A 904 -12.07 -6.23 28.57
CA ASN A 904 -12.65 -6.49 29.90
C ASN A 904 -13.76 -7.56 29.97
N LYS A 905 -14.42 -7.92 28.86
CA LYS A 905 -15.63 -8.76 28.88
C LYS A 905 -15.31 -10.26 28.79
N GLY A 906 -15.30 -10.94 29.93
CA GLY A 906 -15.14 -12.39 30.04
C GLY A 906 -13.73 -12.84 30.41
N GLU A 907 -13.59 -14.11 30.83
CA GLU A 907 -12.39 -14.59 31.54
C GLU A 907 -11.07 -14.43 30.77
N THR A 908 -11.08 -14.60 29.44
CA THR A 908 -9.87 -14.50 28.60
C THR A 908 -9.54 -13.08 28.11
N SER A 909 -10.31 -12.07 28.56
CA SER A 909 -10.00 -10.66 28.31
C SER A 909 -8.73 -10.21 29.07
N LEU A 910 -8.09 -9.15 28.60
CA LEU A 910 -6.83 -8.66 29.19
C LEU A 910 -6.99 -8.29 30.67
N PHE A 911 -8.04 -7.55 31.04
CA PHE A 911 -8.28 -7.13 32.43
C PHE A 911 -8.53 -8.32 33.36
N GLU A 912 -9.38 -9.28 32.98
CA GLU A 912 -9.66 -10.46 33.82
C GLU A 912 -8.46 -11.40 33.93
N ARG A 913 -7.58 -11.45 32.91
CA ARG A 913 -6.31 -12.18 33.02
C ARG A 913 -5.33 -11.48 33.97
N LEU A 914 -5.25 -10.16 33.95
CA LEU A 914 -4.41 -9.37 34.87
C LEU A 914 -4.89 -9.50 36.33
N LYS A 915 -6.20 -9.34 36.58
CA LYS A 915 -6.84 -9.53 37.90
C LYS A 915 -6.56 -10.91 38.47
N ARG A 916 -6.76 -11.98 37.68
CA ARG A 916 -6.47 -13.37 38.08
C ARG A 916 -4.99 -13.66 38.37
N HIS A 917 -4.08 -12.75 38.02
CA HIS A 917 -2.64 -12.85 38.30
C HIS A 917 -2.14 -11.84 39.36
N GLY A 918 -3.04 -11.25 40.16
CA GLY A 918 -2.71 -10.41 41.31
C GLY A 918 -2.78 -8.90 41.08
N ILE A 919 -3.01 -8.46 39.84
CA ILE A 919 -3.14 -7.04 39.50
C ILE A 919 -4.61 -6.64 39.70
N SER A 920 -4.97 -6.30 40.94
CA SER A 920 -6.34 -5.96 41.33
C SER A 920 -6.93 -4.80 40.54
N ASN A 921 -6.09 -3.83 40.15
CA ASN A 921 -6.46 -2.72 39.28
C ASN A 921 -5.59 -2.71 38.00
N PRO A 922 -6.09 -3.22 36.86
CA PRO A 922 -5.40 -3.12 35.57
C PRO A 922 -5.07 -1.68 35.14
N GLU A 923 -5.85 -0.68 35.57
CA GLU A 923 -5.67 0.75 35.24
C GLU A 923 -4.50 1.42 35.96
N GLU A 924 -3.75 0.67 36.79
CA GLU A 924 -2.42 1.06 37.24
C GLU A 924 -1.35 0.83 36.15
N TYR A 925 -1.61 -0.04 35.17
CA TYR A 925 -0.64 -0.40 34.14
C TYR A 925 -1.12 -0.12 32.71
N ILE A 926 -2.43 -0.20 32.43
CA ILE A 926 -2.99 0.02 31.11
C ILE A 926 -4.33 0.76 31.16
N THR A 927 -4.43 1.86 30.41
CA THR A 927 -5.65 2.67 30.31
C THR A 927 -6.10 2.86 28.87
N PHE A 928 -7.41 2.87 28.68
CA PHE A 928 -8.07 2.97 27.38
C PHE A 928 -8.87 4.28 27.27
N TYR A 929 -8.71 4.95 26.14
CA TYR A 929 -9.27 6.27 25.87
C TYR A 929 -9.93 6.34 24.50
N GLY A 930 -10.71 7.39 24.27
CA GLY A 930 -11.14 7.79 22.93
C GLY A 930 -11.05 9.32 22.75
N MET A 931 -11.54 9.81 21.62
CA MET A 931 -11.47 11.23 21.27
C MET A 931 -12.83 11.81 20.84
N ARG A 932 -13.08 13.06 21.23
CA ARG A 932 -14.32 13.79 20.94
C ARG A 932 -14.05 15.29 20.83
N ASN A 933 -14.82 15.99 19.99
CA ASN A 933 -14.80 17.46 19.90
C ASN A 933 -16.19 18.07 20.14
N TRP A 934 -16.27 19.38 20.32
CA TRP A 934 -17.50 20.18 20.33
C TRP A 934 -17.34 21.46 19.51
N ASP A 935 -18.46 22.04 19.07
CA ASP A 935 -18.49 23.27 18.27
C ASP A 935 -19.89 23.95 18.37
N ILE A 936 -20.07 25.11 17.73
CA ILE A 936 -21.36 25.84 17.68
C ILE A 936 -21.86 25.89 16.24
N LEU A 937 -22.84 25.04 15.90
CA LEU A 937 -23.45 24.98 14.58
C LEU A 937 -24.79 25.71 14.56
N MET A 938 -24.91 26.74 13.73
CA MET A 938 -26.12 27.56 13.59
C MET A 938 -26.67 28.05 14.95
N GLY A 939 -25.78 28.55 15.82
CA GLY A 939 -26.11 28.99 17.19
C GLY A 939 -26.33 27.85 18.21
N THR A 940 -26.30 26.58 17.80
CA THR A 940 -26.56 25.41 18.66
C THR A 940 -25.27 24.65 18.99
N LEU A 941 -25.09 24.26 20.26
CA LEU A 941 -23.97 23.41 20.68
C LEU A 941 -24.08 22.00 20.07
N VAL A 942 -23.03 21.56 19.39
CA VAL A 942 -22.88 20.22 18.78
C VAL A 942 -21.61 19.51 19.26
N THR A 943 -21.59 18.18 19.16
CA THR A 943 -20.41 17.34 19.46
C THR A 943 -20.38 16.14 18.51
N GLU A 944 -19.18 15.72 18.11
CA GLU A 944 -18.97 14.45 17.41
C GLU A 944 -17.71 13.74 17.89
N ILE A 945 -17.70 12.41 17.76
CA ILE A 945 -16.54 11.54 17.94
C ILE A 945 -15.45 11.95 16.93
N ILE A 946 -14.21 12.16 17.39
CA ILE A 946 -13.06 12.23 16.48
C ILE A 946 -12.68 10.79 16.14
N TYR A 947 -12.71 10.43 14.86
CA TYR A 947 -12.47 9.06 14.44
C TYR A 947 -10.98 8.75 14.38
N VAL A 948 -10.51 8.04 15.41
CA VAL A 948 -9.17 7.45 15.50
C VAL A 948 -9.07 6.34 14.46
N HIS A 949 -8.58 6.68 13.28
CA HIS A 949 -8.22 5.74 12.22
C HIS A 949 -6.75 5.32 12.28
N SER A 950 -5.95 5.96 13.12
CA SER A 950 -4.61 5.61 13.56
C SER A 950 -4.19 4.14 13.50
N LYS A 951 -2.90 3.88 13.24
CA LYS A 951 -2.25 2.58 13.42
C LYS A 951 -0.79 2.73 13.89
N LEU A 952 -0.60 3.43 15.00
CA LEU A 952 0.71 3.76 15.58
C LEU A 952 0.94 2.99 16.89
N MET A 953 2.18 2.54 17.09
CA MET A 953 2.69 2.20 18.43
C MET A 953 4.09 2.78 18.64
N ILE A 954 4.29 3.48 19.75
CA ILE A 954 5.59 4.00 20.23
C ILE A 954 5.99 3.27 21.52
N VAL A 955 7.27 2.92 21.65
CA VAL A 955 7.83 2.21 22.80
C VAL A 955 9.05 2.94 23.34
N ASP A 956 9.05 3.23 24.64
CA ASP A 956 10.13 3.86 25.42
C ASP A 956 10.73 5.15 24.83
N ASP A 957 9.97 5.85 23.98
CA ASP A 957 10.44 6.96 23.13
C ASP A 957 11.73 6.62 22.35
N ARG A 958 11.91 5.36 21.92
CA ARG A 958 13.11 4.87 21.19
C ARG A 958 12.82 4.05 19.93
N MET A 959 11.63 3.48 19.82
CA MET A 959 11.18 2.75 18.64
C MET A 959 9.71 3.03 18.39
N CYS A 960 9.30 3.03 17.13
CA CYS A 960 7.89 3.03 16.77
C CYS A 960 7.59 2.14 15.56
N ILE A 961 6.33 1.78 15.40
CA ILE A 961 5.79 1.14 14.20
C ILE A 961 4.54 1.89 13.76
N CYS A 962 4.50 2.29 12.49
CA CYS A 962 3.42 3.03 11.87
C CYS A 962 3.10 2.44 10.49
N GLY A 963 1.85 2.47 10.06
CA GLY A 963 1.42 2.05 8.74
C GLY A 963 -0.07 1.75 8.69
N SER A 964 -0.45 0.62 8.08
CA SER A 964 -1.84 0.32 7.74
C SER A 964 -2.50 -0.76 8.62
N ALA A 965 -1.72 -1.58 9.33
CA ALA A 965 -2.22 -2.72 10.07
C ALA A 965 -2.88 -2.36 11.41
N ASN A 966 -4.14 -2.79 11.56
CA ASN A 966 -4.88 -2.71 12.81
C ASN A 966 -4.46 -3.82 13.80
N ILE A 967 -4.81 -3.66 15.08
CA ILE A 967 -4.70 -4.75 16.06
C ILE A 967 -5.93 -5.66 15.91
N ASN A 968 -5.90 -6.53 14.91
CA ASN A 968 -6.87 -7.60 14.67
C ASN A 968 -6.24 -8.73 13.84
N ASP A 969 -6.93 -9.86 13.66
CA ASP A 969 -6.42 -10.98 12.85
C ASP A 969 -6.39 -10.63 11.34
N ARG A 970 -7.37 -9.84 10.86
CA ARG A 970 -7.47 -9.34 9.48
C ARG A 970 -6.16 -8.71 9.01
N SER A 971 -5.59 -7.84 9.83
CA SER A 971 -4.36 -7.13 9.54
C SER A 971 -3.11 -7.92 9.94
N LEU A 972 -3.13 -8.73 11.00
CA LEU A 972 -1.90 -9.29 11.60
C LEU A 972 -1.51 -10.71 11.13
N LEU A 973 -2.44 -11.53 10.62
CA LEU A 973 -2.11 -12.93 10.28
C LEU A 973 -1.37 -13.12 8.93
N GLY A 974 -1.32 -12.11 8.06
CA GLY A 974 -0.68 -12.18 6.74
C GLY A 974 -1.45 -12.99 5.68
N SER A 975 -2.27 -13.97 6.08
CA SER A 975 -3.16 -14.72 5.18
C SER A 975 -4.41 -13.95 4.77
N ARG A 976 -4.91 -13.07 5.65
CA ARG A 976 -6.11 -12.24 5.46
C ARG A 976 -5.79 -11.01 4.60
N ASP A 977 -5.92 -9.78 5.09
CA ASP A 977 -5.66 -8.58 4.29
C ASP A 977 -4.15 -8.37 4.06
N SER A 978 -3.79 -7.60 3.03
CA SER A 978 -2.42 -7.10 2.90
C SER A 978 -2.26 -5.73 3.54
N GLU A 979 -1.18 -5.62 4.30
CA GLU A 979 -0.84 -4.45 5.12
C GLU A 979 0.65 -4.15 4.97
N PHE A 980 1.03 -2.89 5.16
CA PHE A 980 2.41 -2.42 5.13
C PHE A 980 2.66 -1.43 6.27
N CYS A 981 3.76 -1.61 6.99
CA CYS A 981 4.22 -0.73 8.05
C CYS A 981 5.74 -0.53 7.98
N LEU A 982 6.22 0.54 8.60
CA LEU A 982 7.64 0.77 8.85
C LEU A 982 7.90 0.65 10.35
N VAL A 983 8.88 -0.17 10.73
CA VAL A 983 9.50 -0.14 12.06
C VAL A 983 10.63 0.87 12.02
N VAL A 984 10.62 1.82 12.94
CA VAL A 984 11.63 2.86 13.11
C VAL A 984 12.35 2.62 14.43
N ASN A 985 13.69 2.73 14.41
CA ASN A 985 14.54 2.75 15.59
C ASN A 985 15.29 4.09 15.56
N ASP A 986 15.26 4.81 16.67
CA ASP A 986 16.01 6.05 16.80
C ASP A 986 17.53 5.85 16.85
N ILE A 987 18.27 6.80 16.29
CA ILE A 987 19.73 6.88 16.34
C ILE A 987 20.21 8.30 16.72
N GLU A 988 19.45 9.34 16.37
CA GLU A 988 19.58 10.66 16.99
C GLU A 988 18.93 10.65 18.37
N MET A 989 19.72 10.93 19.42
CA MET A 989 19.30 10.77 20.82
C MET A 989 19.40 12.07 21.62
N VAL A 990 18.31 12.44 22.28
CA VAL A 990 18.17 13.63 23.14
C VAL A 990 17.97 13.24 24.60
N ASP A 991 18.24 14.16 25.53
CA ASP A 991 17.88 13.97 26.94
C ASP A 991 16.39 14.26 27.14
N SER A 992 15.71 13.39 27.89
CA SER A 992 14.32 13.55 28.35
C SER A 992 14.18 12.85 29.71
N GLN A 993 13.02 12.96 30.34
CA GLN A 993 12.72 12.22 31.58
C GLN A 993 12.01 10.91 31.27
N LEU A 994 12.37 9.83 31.98
CA LEU A 994 11.62 8.57 32.00
C LEU A 994 11.64 7.98 33.41
N ASN A 995 10.48 7.93 34.06
CA ASN A 995 10.29 7.49 35.46
C ASN A 995 11.16 8.27 36.46
N GLY A 996 11.12 9.60 36.38
CA GLY A 996 11.86 10.53 37.23
C GLY A 996 13.38 10.54 37.04
N GLN A 997 13.88 9.94 35.95
CA GLN A 997 15.30 9.86 35.64
C GLN A 997 15.59 10.46 34.27
N THR A 998 16.60 11.34 34.19
CA THR A 998 17.11 11.84 32.92
C THR A 998 17.72 10.69 32.13
N GLN A 999 17.14 10.38 30.97
CA GLN A 999 17.59 9.31 30.09
C GLN A 999 17.74 9.81 28.65
N LYS A 1000 18.61 9.17 27.88
CA LYS A 1000 18.65 9.33 26.43
C LYS A 1000 17.44 8.66 25.80
N VAL A 1001 16.60 9.44 25.13
CA VAL A 1001 15.48 8.99 24.30
C VAL A 1001 15.72 9.37 22.85
N GLY A 1002 15.00 8.74 21.93
CA GLY A 1002 15.08 9.01 20.51
C GLY A 1002 14.40 10.31 20.09
N LEU A 1003 15.02 11.08 19.20
CA LEU A 1003 14.50 12.36 18.72
C LEU A 1003 13.22 12.18 17.89
N PHE A 1004 13.16 11.19 17.01
CA PHE A 1004 12.00 10.92 16.15
C PHE A 1004 10.81 10.43 16.98
N SER A 1005 10.99 9.37 17.77
CA SER A 1005 9.91 8.82 18.60
C SER A 1005 9.42 9.83 19.64
N SER A 1006 10.32 10.45 20.41
CA SER A 1006 9.90 11.38 21.47
C SER A 1006 9.23 12.65 20.94
N THR A 1007 9.65 13.21 19.80
CA THR A 1007 8.97 14.40 19.25
C THR A 1007 7.57 14.08 18.77
N TRP A 1008 7.35 12.89 18.18
CA TRP A 1008 6.02 12.41 17.78
C TRP A 1008 5.10 12.24 19.01
N ARG A 1009 5.58 11.50 20.00
CA ARG A 1009 4.87 11.20 21.25
C ARG A 1009 4.56 12.47 22.05
N LYS A 1010 5.49 13.43 22.08
CA LYS A 1010 5.29 14.76 22.71
C LYS A 1010 4.36 15.69 21.91
N LYS A 1011 4.23 15.52 20.59
CA LYS A 1011 3.22 16.23 19.76
C LYS A 1011 1.81 15.72 20.07
N LEU A 1012 1.61 14.40 19.97
CA LEU A 1012 0.32 13.73 20.21
C LEU A 1012 -0.20 14.01 21.64
N PHE A 1013 0.67 13.90 22.66
CA PHE A 1013 0.25 14.11 24.06
C PHE A 1013 -0.21 15.56 24.31
N ARG A 1014 0.48 16.56 23.72
CA ARG A 1014 0.04 17.97 23.85
C ARG A 1014 -1.29 18.21 23.14
N GLN A 1015 -1.53 17.58 21.99
CA GLN A 1015 -2.80 17.66 21.26
C GLN A 1015 -3.97 17.03 22.02
N LEU A 1016 -3.81 15.78 22.46
CA LEU A 1016 -4.85 15.02 23.17
C LEU A 1016 -5.28 15.69 24.48
N LEU A 1017 -4.33 16.28 25.21
CA LEU A 1017 -4.56 16.95 26.49
C LEU A 1017 -4.81 18.47 26.35
N GLY A 1018 -4.68 19.03 25.16
CA GLY A 1018 -4.84 20.47 24.89
C GLY A 1018 -3.75 21.36 25.50
N ILE A 1019 -2.59 20.79 25.85
CA ILE A 1019 -1.50 21.48 26.56
C ILE A 1019 -0.86 22.52 25.64
N LYS A 1020 -1.01 23.80 25.99
CA LYS A 1020 -0.56 24.93 25.13
C LYS A 1020 0.89 25.34 25.39
N ASN A 1021 1.41 25.08 26.59
CA ASN A 1021 2.80 25.36 26.97
C ASN A 1021 3.25 24.40 28.08
N GLU A 1022 4.55 24.40 28.38
CA GLU A 1022 5.16 23.43 29.31
C GLU A 1022 5.01 23.80 30.79
N GLN A 1023 4.40 24.97 31.09
CA GLN A 1023 4.07 25.39 32.46
C GLN A 1023 2.74 24.77 32.95
N GLU A 1024 1.90 24.31 32.02
CA GLU A 1024 0.61 23.68 32.32
C GLU A 1024 0.76 22.21 32.75
N MET A 1025 1.58 21.44 32.02
CA MET A 1025 1.98 20.07 32.38
C MET A 1025 3.20 19.68 31.54
N ASN A 1026 4.23 19.13 32.18
CA ASN A 1026 5.41 18.65 31.47
C ASN A 1026 5.12 17.27 30.85
N VAL A 1027 5.17 17.20 29.52
CA VAL A 1027 4.93 15.96 28.75
C VAL A 1027 6.19 15.10 28.58
N ASP A 1028 7.31 15.44 29.21
CA ASP A 1028 8.58 14.73 29.00
C ASP A 1028 8.63 13.34 29.62
N ASP A 1029 7.98 13.12 30.78
CA ASP A 1029 7.94 11.82 31.47
C ASP A 1029 6.57 11.12 31.36
N PRO A 1030 6.33 10.32 30.30
CA PRO A 1030 5.12 9.52 30.13
C PRO A 1030 4.96 8.39 31.18
N CYS A 1031 5.91 8.21 32.11
CA CYS A 1031 5.84 7.19 33.16
C CYS A 1031 5.50 7.76 34.54
N SER A 1032 5.70 9.07 34.75
CA SER A 1032 5.48 9.73 36.04
C SER A 1032 4.03 9.60 36.54
N ASP A 1033 3.86 9.56 37.86
CA ASP A 1033 2.53 9.37 38.47
C ASP A 1033 1.66 10.63 38.31
N GLU A 1034 2.30 11.79 38.36
CA GLU A 1034 1.71 13.11 38.06
C GLU A 1034 1.18 13.17 36.63
N PHE A 1035 2.00 12.84 35.62
CA PHE A 1035 1.55 12.87 34.23
C PHE A 1035 0.46 11.81 33.94
N TYR A 1036 0.64 10.58 34.45
CA TYR A 1036 -0.35 9.51 34.26
C TYR A 1036 -1.70 9.88 34.86
N GLU A 1037 -1.71 10.50 36.05
CA GLU A 1037 -2.93 10.96 36.69
C GLU A 1037 -3.52 12.21 36.01
N TYR A 1038 -2.71 13.16 35.56
CA TYR A 1038 -3.19 14.30 34.77
C TYR A 1038 -3.90 13.85 33.48
N PHE A 1039 -3.38 12.81 32.83
CA PHE A 1039 -3.99 12.19 31.65
C PHE A 1039 -5.37 11.59 32.00
N ARG A 1040 -5.44 10.77 33.06
CA ARG A 1040 -6.70 10.17 33.54
C ARG A 1040 -7.74 11.22 33.94
N GLN A 1041 -7.34 12.21 34.74
CA GLN A 1041 -8.23 13.28 35.21
C GLN A 1041 -8.72 14.17 34.07
N THR A 1042 -7.87 14.47 33.08
CA THR A 1042 -8.29 15.23 31.89
C THR A 1042 -9.34 14.47 31.09
N ALA A 1043 -9.09 13.18 30.80
CA ALA A 1043 -10.03 12.32 30.09
C ALA A 1043 -11.38 12.20 30.84
N LYS A 1044 -11.33 11.96 32.15
CA LYS A 1044 -12.52 11.81 33.00
C LYS A 1044 -13.36 13.09 33.09
N ARG A 1045 -12.71 14.23 33.34
CA ARG A 1045 -13.38 15.54 33.42
C ARG A 1045 -13.99 15.93 32.07
N ASN A 1046 -13.30 15.68 30.96
CA ASN A 1046 -13.85 15.88 29.62
C ASN A 1046 -15.09 14.96 29.41
N SER A 1047 -15.01 13.68 29.76
CA SER A 1047 -16.12 12.71 29.65
C SER A 1047 -17.36 13.19 30.42
N GLN A 1048 -17.18 13.63 31.67
CA GLN A 1048 -18.25 14.13 32.52
C GLN A 1048 -18.94 15.37 31.93
N ILE A 1049 -18.18 16.31 31.36
CA ILE A 1049 -18.76 17.49 30.68
C ILE A 1049 -19.54 17.05 29.44
N TYR A 1050 -19.04 16.11 28.64
CA TYR A 1050 -19.75 15.61 27.46
C TYR A 1050 -21.05 14.88 27.81
N GLU A 1051 -21.05 14.04 28.85
CA GLU A 1051 -22.25 13.36 29.35
C GLU A 1051 -23.28 14.35 29.91
N GLU A 1052 -22.85 15.35 30.69
CA GLU A 1052 -23.74 16.37 31.26
C GLU A 1052 -24.34 17.31 30.19
N VAL A 1053 -23.50 17.83 29.29
CA VAL A 1053 -23.93 18.85 28.31
C VAL A 1053 -24.75 18.24 27.18
N PHE A 1054 -24.35 17.06 26.66
CA PHE A 1054 -24.92 16.50 25.44
C PHE A 1054 -25.54 15.10 25.62
N SER A 1055 -25.46 14.48 26.81
CA SER A 1055 -25.84 13.07 27.01
C SER A 1055 -25.24 12.14 25.93
N THR A 1056 -23.93 12.27 25.71
CA THR A 1056 -23.24 11.56 24.62
C THR A 1056 -23.31 10.05 24.75
N LEU A 1057 -23.46 9.37 23.61
CA LEU A 1057 -23.16 7.96 23.47
C LEU A 1057 -21.82 7.77 22.72
N PRO A 1058 -21.06 6.70 23.00
CA PRO A 1058 -21.27 5.72 24.07
C PRO A 1058 -20.92 6.30 25.46
N SER A 1059 -21.43 5.66 26.52
CA SER A 1059 -21.30 6.11 27.92
C SER A 1059 -21.28 4.92 28.88
N ASN A 1060 -20.51 5.03 29.98
CA ASN A 1060 -20.49 4.04 31.06
C ASN A 1060 -21.81 3.99 31.86
N GLN A 1061 -22.69 4.99 31.73
CA GLN A 1061 -24.00 5.01 32.36
C GLN A 1061 -25.05 4.14 31.62
N VAL A 1062 -24.70 3.58 30.46
CA VAL A 1062 -25.63 2.95 29.51
C VAL A 1062 -25.23 1.49 29.29
N ARG A 1063 -25.71 0.59 30.17
CA ARG A 1063 -25.25 -0.80 30.29
C ARG A 1063 -26.04 -1.80 29.43
N THR A 1064 -27.23 -1.43 29.00
CA THR A 1064 -28.17 -2.21 28.18
C THR A 1064 -28.76 -1.40 27.04
N PHE A 1065 -29.35 -2.06 26.05
CA PHE A 1065 -30.11 -1.40 24.99
C PHE A 1065 -31.37 -0.67 25.49
N VAL A 1066 -31.89 -1.02 26.67
CA VAL A 1066 -33.01 -0.31 27.31
C VAL A 1066 -32.52 1.03 27.87
N ASP A 1067 -31.35 1.04 28.50
CA ASP A 1067 -30.74 2.25 29.04
C ASP A 1067 -30.54 3.30 27.94
N VAL A 1068 -30.14 2.89 26.72
CA VAL A 1068 -29.97 3.78 25.56
C VAL A 1068 -31.23 4.63 25.31
N GLU A 1069 -32.41 4.02 25.35
CA GLU A 1069 -33.67 4.73 25.08
C GLU A 1069 -34.06 5.68 26.22
N THR A 1070 -33.71 5.37 27.47
CA THR A 1070 -33.97 6.25 28.62
C THR A 1070 -32.94 7.38 28.76
N TYR A 1071 -31.67 7.10 28.45
CA TYR A 1071 -30.56 8.06 28.48
C TYR A 1071 -30.73 9.12 27.39
N ALA A 1072 -31.17 8.70 26.19
CA ALA A 1072 -31.54 9.58 25.08
C ALA A 1072 -32.68 10.58 25.40
N GLN A 1073 -33.48 10.30 26.43
CA GLN A 1073 -34.61 11.13 26.87
C GLN A 1073 -34.29 12.03 28.08
N ARG A 1074 -33.07 11.99 28.60
CA ARG A 1074 -32.66 12.89 29.69
C ARG A 1074 -32.60 14.34 29.17
N PRO A 1075 -33.05 15.34 29.95
CA PRO A 1075 -32.83 16.73 29.61
C PRO A 1075 -31.33 17.01 29.49
N LYS A 1076 -30.89 17.47 28.31
CA LYS A 1076 -29.48 17.77 28.02
C LYS A 1076 -29.21 19.21 28.43
N LEU A 1077 -28.09 19.51 29.10
CA LEU A 1077 -27.86 20.88 29.56
C LEU A 1077 -27.81 21.88 28.37
N LYS A 1078 -27.33 21.46 27.19
CA LYS A 1078 -27.37 22.28 25.96
C LYS A 1078 -28.77 22.73 25.51
N GLU A 1079 -29.82 22.06 25.99
CA GLU A 1079 -31.23 22.32 25.66
C GLU A 1079 -31.96 23.04 26.80
N THR A 1080 -31.59 22.79 28.06
CA THR A 1080 -32.23 23.43 29.23
C THR A 1080 -31.55 24.72 29.68
N ASP A 1081 -30.24 24.84 29.47
CA ASP A 1081 -29.42 26.02 29.80
C ASP A 1081 -28.21 26.10 28.84
N PRO A 1082 -28.40 26.66 27.62
CA PRO A 1082 -27.34 26.80 26.62
C PRO A 1082 -26.13 27.62 27.10
N LEU A 1083 -26.34 28.55 28.04
CA LEU A 1083 -25.29 29.41 28.59
C LEU A 1083 -24.36 28.62 29.52
N THR A 1084 -24.90 27.96 30.54
CA THR A 1084 -24.08 27.12 31.44
C THR A 1084 -23.48 25.93 30.70
N ALA A 1085 -24.19 25.39 29.69
CA ALA A 1085 -23.63 24.40 28.78
C ALA A 1085 -22.39 24.92 28.02
N HIS A 1086 -22.44 26.14 27.47
CA HIS A 1086 -21.31 26.75 26.78
C HIS A 1086 -20.11 27.02 27.71
N GLU A 1087 -20.35 27.52 28.92
CA GLU A 1087 -19.29 27.73 29.92
C GLU A 1087 -18.69 26.43 30.47
N LYS A 1088 -19.44 25.32 30.50
CA LYS A 1088 -18.90 23.99 30.77
C LYS A 1088 -18.06 23.47 29.60
N CYS A 1089 -18.54 23.63 28.36
CA CYS A 1089 -17.78 23.26 27.16
C CYS A 1089 -16.43 23.99 27.06
N LYS A 1090 -16.34 25.26 27.44
CA LYS A 1090 -15.07 26.02 27.53
C LYS A 1090 -14.04 25.42 28.50
N GLN A 1091 -14.44 24.57 29.44
CA GLN A 1091 -13.53 23.90 30.38
C GLN A 1091 -12.90 22.64 29.79
N ILE A 1092 -13.41 22.10 28.67
CA ILE A 1092 -12.83 20.92 28.00
C ILE A 1092 -11.40 21.26 27.54
N LYS A 1093 -10.46 20.34 27.79
CA LYS A 1093 -9.05 20.50 27.40
C LYS A 1093 -8.63 19.38 26.46
N GLY A 1094 -8.20 19.77 25.26
CA GLY A 1094 -7.86 18.81 24.21
C GLY A 1094 -9.09 18.00 23.79
N PHE A 1095 -8.83 16.74 23.41
CA PHE A 1095 -9.80 15.87 22.77
C PHE A 1095 -10.04 14.56 23.53
N ILE A 1096 -9.17 14.22 24.48
CA ILE A 1096 -9.18 12.91 25.15
C ILE A 1096 -10.40 12.75 26.06
N VAL A 1097 -11.00 11.56 26.03
CA VAL A 1097 -12.07 11.10 26.93
C VAL A 1097 -11.82 9.65 27.35
N GLU A 1098 -12.47 9.20 28.42
CA GLU A 1098 -12.41 7.80 28.87
C GLU A 1098 -13.03 6.89 27.80
N CYS A 1099 -12.46 5.72 27.55
CA CYS A 1099 -13.14 4.69 26.76
C CYS A 1099 -14.26 4.08 27.62
N PRO A 1100 -15.53 4.07 27.18
CA PRO A 1100 -16.63 3.63 28.03
C PRO A 1100 -16.76 2.09 28.04
N LEU A 1101 -15.86 1.44 28.78
CA LEU A 1101 -15.74 -0.03 28.89
C LEU A 1101 -16.94 -0.71 29.57
N GLU A 1102 -17.89 0.04 30.15
CA GLU A 1102 -19.16 -0.49 30.67
C GLU A 1102 -20.35 -0.28 29.71
N PHE A 1103 -20.13 0.34 28.53
CA PHE A 1103 -21.19 0.56 27.55
C PHE A 1103 -21.72 -0.76 26.97
N LEU A 1104 -23.04 -0.98 27.07
CA LEU A 1104 -23.73 -2.20 26.64
C LEU A 1104 -23.12 -3.51 27.22
N VAL A 1105 -22.46 -3.40 28.38
CA VAL A 1105 -21.70 -4.52 28.98
C VAL A 1105 -22.59 -5.64 29.52
N ASP A 1106 -23.84 -5.35 29.90
CA ASP A 1106 -24.78 -6.37 30.38
C ASP A 1106 -25.55 -7.07 29.23
N ASP A 1107 -25.42 -6.57 28.00
CA ASP A 1107 -26.17 -7.02 26.82
C ASP A 1107 -25.38 -7.97 25.90
N VAL A 1108 -26.08 -8.66 24.99
CA VAL A 1108 -25.46 -9.56 23.99
C VAL A 1108 -25.24 -8.80 22.68
N LEU A 1109 -24.00 -8.34 22.47
CA LEU A 1109 -23.58 -7.54 21.32
C LEU A 1109 -23.36 -8.32 20.01
N MET A 1110 -23.36 -9.66 20.01
CA MET A 1110 -23.27 -10.41 18.75
C MET A 1110 -24.60 -10.32 17.97
N PRO A 1111 -24.59 -9.92 16.68
CA PRO A 1111 -25.80 -9.89 15.87
C PRO A 1111 -26.50 -11.24 15.82
N ARG A 1112 -27.83 -11.21 15.84
CA ARG A 1112 -28.65 -12.43 15.83
C ARG A 1112 -28.48 -13.17 14.52
N TRP A 1113 -28.46 -14.51 14.56
CA TRP A 1113 -28.27 -15.38 13.40
C TRP A 1113 -29.22 -15.15 12.22
N ASN A 1114 -30.33 -14.43 12.43
CA ASN A 1114 -31.30 -14.06 11.41
C ASN A 1114 -31.07 -12.67 10.77
N THR A 1115 -29.96 -12.00 11.04
CA THR A 1115 -29.50 -10.82 10.28
C THR A 1115 -28.36 -11.18 9.31
N SER A 1116 -28.12 -10.32 8.32
CA SER A 1116 -26.97 -10.41 7.40
C SER A 1116 -25.64 -10.56 8.14
N GLU A 1117 -25.48 -9.85 9.25
CA GLU A 1117 -24.24 -9.78 10.03
C GLU A 1117 -24.08 -10.96 10.98
N GLY A 1118 -25.19 -11.51 11.49
CA GLY A 1118 -25.18 -12.72 12.31
C GLY A 1118 -25.05 -14.03 11.52
N MET A 1119 -25.34 -13.99 10.20
CA MET A 1119 -24.98 -15.05 9.26
C MET A 1119 -23.55 -14.91 8.72
N ALA A 1120 -22.89 -13.75 8.91
CA ALA A 1120 -21.56 -13.52 8.38
C ALA A 1120 -20.49 -14.32 9.15
N PRO A 1121 -19.46 -14.87 8.47
CA PRO A 1121 -18.36 -15.55 9.15
C PRO A 1121 -17.65 -14.65 10.17
N ILE A 1122 -17.29 -15.17 11.35
CA ILE A 1122 -16.57 -14.44 12.41
C ILE A 1122 -15.29 -13.76 11.90
N LEU A 1123 -14.62 -14.37 10.91
CA LEU A 1123 -13.42 -13.83 10.26
C LEU A 1123 -13.65 -12.59 9.37
N LEU A 1124 -14.92 -12.14 9.21
CA LEU A 1124 -15.22 -10.84 8.63
C LEU A 1124 -14.91 -9.71 9.62
N TRP A 1125 -15.28 -9.91 10.89
CA TRP A 1125 -15.24 -8.94 11.99
C TRP A 1125 -13.92 -8.94 12.78
N THR A 1126 -13.01 -9.86 12.44
CA THR A 1126 -11.77 -10.15 13.18
C THR A 1126 -10.57 -10.17 12.26
#